data_AF-A0A833G524-F1
#
_entry.id   AF-A0A833G524-F1
#
_cell.length_a   1.000
_cell.length_b   1.000
_cell.length_c   1.000
_cell.angle_alpha   90.00
_cell.angle_beta   90.00
_cell.angle_gamma   90.00
#
_symmetry.space_group_name_H-M   'P 1'
#
loop_
_entity.id
_entity.type
_entity.pdbx_description
1 polymer ?
#
loop_
_entity_poly.entity_id
_entity_poly.type
_entity_poly.pdbx_seq_one_letter_code
_entity_poly.pdbx_strand_id
1 'polypeptide(L)'
;KSLLGVTFEGFGTGDVSLHAGDVAHPMMDGYQANETIRDYANVGYLHFQPVAAGATVLATETVGGQTFNAVLATQTGGDNVHFATDALLADNNLLWQAIQQVTKAPGAVEIGLQMSRQTSLFAARNDMDQSQERQDVSPENGGPGIYDVMLPILQQWKADYNFVGSYYINIGNNPPEQTTDWSVSKPYYQQMLAMGNEIGTHSYTHPDDTNLLTAAQIEFQFNQAQQVIEQQLGINVTGAALPGNPEKIAAASQIIQYFDYISGGASTFGAGYPGAFGYLTPALADKVYLAPNVSFDFTLTGWLNLTPAQAEEAWAKEWGALTSHADVPIILWPWHDYGPTEWLIDPPAASKFTTEMYTNFIARAAAAGAEFVTLDDLAQRIESFEKSSIQTSVSGNVVTATVTGNDVGKFALDIDGGQTIQKVQNWYAYDSDSVFLARTGGQFAITLGAVADDITHITALPARAELLSLTGDGTNLSFSAIGEGKLVIDLVNPAGLSLSVTGAEIVSLAGDRLELNLVGTGQHDVAVTLSAAPVNHAPVITSNGGGDTATISMAENGTAVTTVKATDQEPGALHYAIAGGADANAFTIDETTGAVAFKAAPDFEAPGDVGGNNVYDIVVQAIDGLGLSDSQVLAVAVTDVAGVARTGNGSANSLTGTGEADTLDGRGGNDTLTALAGNDILIGGAGADTLLGGAGNDTIRGDGGNDLITGGAAQQRVG
;
A
#
# COMPACT_ATOMS: atom_id res chain seq x y z
N LYS A 1 -1.33 -51.86 38.11
CA LYS A 1 -2.70 -51.40 37.75
C LYS A 1 -2.55 -50.59 36.48
N SER A 2 -3.40 -50.83 35.47
CA SER A 2 -3.38 -50.04 34.24
C SER A 2 -4.36 -48.88 34.33
N LEU A 3 -4.01 -47.74 33.75
CA LEU A 3 -4.88 -46.59 33.58
C LEU A 3 -4.66 -46.05 32.16
N LEU A 4 -5.74 -45.83 31.41
CA LEU A 4 -5.68 -45.24 30.06
C LEU A 4 -4.63 -45.89 29.13
N GLY A 5 -4.47 -47.21 29.22
CA GLY A 5 -3.56 -47.96 28.34
C GLY A 5 -2.09 -48.02 28.79
N VAL A 6 -1.72 -47.44 29.93
CA VAL A 6 -0.35 -47.52 30.48
C VAL A 6 -0.32 -48.19 31.86
N THR A 7 0.83 -48.79 32.22
CA THR A 7 1.14 -49.28 33.57
C THR A 7 2.41 -48.61 34.07
N PHE A 8 2.35 -48.10 35.30
CA PHE A 8 3.51 -47.57 36.00
C PHE A 8 4.55 -48.67 36.27
N GLU A 9 5.81 -48.41 35.94
CA GLU A 9 6.93 -49.37 36.11
C GLU A 9 7.89 -48.95 37.22
N GLY A 10 8.26 -47.67 37.31
CA GLY A 10 9.24 -47.20 38.30
C GLY A 10 9.36 -45.69 38.38
N PHE A 11 10.15 -45.23 39.36
CA PHE A 11 10.45 -43.82 39.60
C PHE A 11 11.82 -43.61 40.23
N GLY A 12 12.35 -42.40 40.11
CA GLY A 12 13.58 -41.98 40.74
C GLY A 12 13.83 -40.48 40.63
N THR A 13 15.07 -40.08 40.90
CA THR A 13 15.57 -38.71 40.73
C THR A 13 16.92 -38.77 40.03
N GLY A 14 17.19 -37.85 39.10
CA GLY A 14 18.46 -37.78 38.42
C GLY A 14 18.47 -36.78 37.29
N ASP A 15 19.57 -36.77 36.54
CA ASP A 15 19.65 -36.02 35.29
C ASP A 15 18.94 -36.83 34.20
N VAL A 16 18.00 -36.17 33.53
CA VAL A 16 17.12 -36.77 32.52
C VAL A 16 17.44 -36.12 31.18
N SER A 17 17.75 -36.93 30.17
CA SER A 17 17.86 -36.45 28.79
C SER A 17 16.69 -37.00 27.97
N LEU A 18 15.82 -36.11 27.50
CA LEU A 18 14.63 -36.45 26.72
C LEU A 18 14.98 -36.53 25.24
N HIS A 19 14.61 -37.62 24.57
CA HIS A 19 14.89 -37.87 23.18
C HIS A 19 13.62 -38.19 22.38
N ALA A 20 13.51 -37.61 21.18
CA ALA A 20 12.42 -37.86 20.26
C ALA A 20 12.39 -39.33 19.79
N GLY A 21 11.19 -39.91 19.84
CA GLY A 21 10.88 -41.29 19.49
C GLY A 21 10.30 -41.41 18.08
N ASP A 22 9.03 -41.79 17.99
CA ASP A 22 8.35 -42.00 16.71
C ASP A 22 7.97 -40.68 16.01
N VAL A 23 8.91 -40.15 15.23
CA VAL A 23 8.74 -38.91 14.45
C VAL A 23 7.82 -39.03 13.23
N ALA A 24 7.28 -40.22 12.94
CA ALA A 24 6.21 -40.35 11.94
C ALA A 24 4.83 -40.00 12.54
N HIS A 25 4.74 -39.90 13.87
CA HIS A 25 3.51 -39.51 14.55
C HIS A 25 3.29 -37.98 14.43
N PRO A 26 2.07 -37.48 14.14
CA PRO A 26 1.80 -36.05 13.98
C PRO A 26 2.24 -35.16 15.14
N MET A 27 2.10 -35.63 16.39
CA MET A 27 2.60 -34.90 17.56
C MET A 27 4.12 -34.65 17.59
N MET A 28 4.87 -35.43 16.83
CA MET A 28 6.32 -35.31 16.73
C MET A 28 6.72 -34.54 15.46
N ASP A 29 5.79 -33.82 14.84
CA ASP A 29 6.09 -32.95 13.72
C ASP A 29 7.13 -31.89 14.12
N GLY A 30 8.05 -31.60 13.20
CA GLY A 30 9.22 -30.77 13.45
C GLY A 30 10.37 -31.44 14.22
N TYR A 31 10.21 -32.65 14.79
CA TYR A 31 11.28 -33.35 15.50
C TYR A 31 12.02 -34.35 14.60
N GLN A 32 13.31 -34.56 14.87
CA GLN A 32 14.14 -35.57 14.21
C GLN A 32 14.28 -36.83 15.07
N ALA A 33 14.37 -38.00 14.44
CA ALA A 33 14.49 -39.27 15.15
C ALA A 33 15.73 -39.27 16.07
N ASN A 34 15.53 -39.57 17.37
CA ASN A 34 16.57 -39.56 18.40
C ASN A 34 17.24 -38.18 18.64
N GLU A 35 16.59 -37.10 18.20
CA GLU A 35 16.95 -35.74 18.61
C GLU A 35 16.82 -35.59 20.12
N THR A 36 17.80 -34.95 20.77
CA THR A 36 17.67 -34.53 22.16
C THR A 36 16.72 -33.34 22.21
N ILE A 37 15.52 -33.56 22.76
CA ILE A 37 14.50 -32.52 22.92
C ILE A 37 14.95 -31.54 24.00
N ARG A 38 15.30 -32.06 25.19
CA ARG A 38 15.77 -31.25 26.31
C ARG A 38 16.51 -32.09 27.34
N ASP A 39 17.55 -31.49 27.93
CA ASP A 39 18.25 -32.00 29.10
C ASP A 39 17.75 -31.32 30.37
N TYR A 40 17.43 -32.13 31.38
CA TYR A 40 16.97 -31.70 32.68
C TYR A 40 17.97 -32.15 33.75
N ALA A 41 18.35 -31.25 34.65
CA ALA A 41 19.26 -31.54 35.75
C ALA A 41 18.50 -31.76 37.05
N ASN A 42 18.80 -32.87 37.75
CA ASN A 42 18.28 -33.18 39.08
C ASN A 42 16.74 -33.08 39.23
N VAL A 43 16.02 -33.73 38.30
CA VAL A 43 14.55 -33.79 38.33
C VAL A 43 14.04 -35.14 38.80
N GLY A 44 12.79 -35.19 39.25
CA GLY A 44 12.08 -36.46 39.45
C GLY A 44 11.65 -37.05 38.11
N TYR A 45 11.78 -38.37 37.96
CA TYR A 45 11.31 -39.08 36.78
C TYR A 45 10.45 -40.30 37.18
N LEU A 46 9.47 -40.62 36.34
CA LEU A 46 8.71 -41.85 36.38
C LEU A 46 8.85 -42.50 35.01
N HIS A 47 8.55 -43.78 34.86
CA HIS A 47 8.38 -44.37 33.53
C HIS A 47 7.25 -45.37 33.49
N PHE A 48 6.68 -45.47 32.30
CA PHE A 48 5.47 -46.22 32.01
C PHE A 48 5.73 -47.29 30.94
N GLN A 49 5.03 -48.41 31.05
CA GLN A 49 4.95 -49.42 30.01
C GLN A 49 3.57 -49.43 29.38
N PRO A 50 3.48 -49.49 28.05
CA PRO A 50 2.19 -49.64 27.38
C PRO A 50 1.57 -51.01 27.70
N VAL A 51 0.25 -51.03 27.87
CA VAL A 51 -0.55 -52.24 28.16
C VAL A 51 -1.31 -52.73 26.94
N ALA A 52 -1.61 -51.82 26.01
CA ALA A 52 -2.42 -52.08 24.82
C ALA A 52 -1.56 -52.25 23.55
N ALA A 53 -2.04 -53.07 22.61
CA ALA A 53 -1.57 -53.03 21.23
C ALA A 53 -2.03 -51.71 20.60
N GLY A 54 -1.08 -50.89 20.11
CA GLY A 54 -1.37 -49.58 19.49
C GLY A 54 -0.95 -48.35 20.32
N ALA A 55 -0.20 -48.51 21.40
CA ALA A 55 0.49 -47.38 22.04
C ALA A 55 1.75 -47.01 21.26
N THR A 56 2.00 -45.71 21.09
CA THR A 56 3.18 -45.18 20.39
C THR A 56 4.10 -44.48 21.40
N VAL A 57 5.39 -44.81 21.38
CA VAL A 57 6.41 -44.13 22.17
C VAL A 57 6.85 -42.89 21.40
N LEU A 58 6.38 -41.72 21.85
CA LEU A 58 6.67 -40.43 21.22
C LEU A 58 8.00 -39.87 21.67
N ALA A 59 8.39 -40.09 22.93
CA ALA A 59 9.70 -39.73 23.43
C ALA A 59 10.21 -40.72 24.48
N THR A 60 11.53 -40.81 24.60
CA THR A 60 12.24 -41.61 25.61
C THR A 60 13.06 -40.73 26.52
N GLU A 61 13.29 -41.17 27.75
CA GLU A 61 14.16 -40.50 28.70
C GLU A 61 15.38 -41.37 28.99
N THR A 62 16.55 -40.76 29.06
CA THR A 62 17.78 -41.43 29.50
C THR A 62 18.18 -40.91 30.87
N VAL A 63 18.31 -41.83 31.83
CA VAL A 63 18.73 -41.54 33.22
C VAL A 63 19.78 -42.54 33.65
N GLY A 64 20.95 -42.08 34.08
CA GLY A 64 22.02 -42.95 34.55
C GLY A 64 22.48 -44.00 33.53
N GLY A 65 22.35 -43.71 32.23
CA GLY A 65 22.66 -44.62 31.12
C GLY A 65 21.58 -45.67 30.81
N GLN A 66 20.43 -45.62 31.48
CA GLN A 66 19.25 -46.44 31.18
C GLN A 66 18.23 -45.62 30.40
N THR A 67 17.53 -46.25 29.46
CA THR A 67 16.50 -45.61 28.63
C THR A 67 15.12 -46.14 28.99
N PHE A 68 14.16 -45.24 29.19
CA PHE A 68 12.77 -45.54 29.51
C PHE A 68 11.81 -44.77 28.60
N ASN A 69 10.52 -45.16 28.59
CA ASN A 69 9.50 -44.40 27.87
C ASN A 69 9.12 -43.15 28.66
N ALA A 70 9.21 -41.99 28.01
CA ALA A 70 8.95 -40.69 28.63
C ALA A 70 7.62 -40.08 28.18
N VAL A 71 7.27 -40.22 26.91
CA VAL A 71 5.99 -39.74 26.37
C VAL A 71 5.34 -40.82 25.53
N LEU A 72 4.08 -41.13 25.85
CA LEU A 72 3.32 -42.20 25.21
C LEU A 72 1.98 -41.64 24.70
N ALA A 73 1.66 -41.92 23.45
CA ALA A 73 0.29 -41.78 22.94
C ALA A 73 -0.44 -43.13 23.08
N THR A 74 -1.67 -43.10 23.61
CA THR A 74 -2.54 -44.27 23.71
C THR A 74 -3.96 -43.92 23.30
N GLN A 75 -4.70 -44.93 22.81
CA GLN A 75 -6.11 -44.77 22.46
C GLN A 75 -6.99 -45.65 23.35
N THR A 76 -7.63 -45.05 24.35
CA THR A 76 -8.56 -45.72 25.27
C THR A 76 -9.78 -44.86 25.55
N GLY A 77 -10.88 -45.10 24.84
CA GLY A 77 -12.10 -44.27 24.91
C GLY A 77 -11.98 -42.89 24.23
N GLY A 78 -10.77 -42.49 23.87
CA GLY A 78 -10.36 -41.29 23.15
C GLY A 78 -8.83 -41.30 22.99
N ASP A 79 -8.26 -40.25 22.41
CA ASP A 79 -6.81 -40.07 22.31
C ASP A 79 -6.26 -39.56 23.64
N ASN A 80 -5.14 -40.14 24.10
CA ASN A 80 -4.52 -39.81 25.37
C ASN A 80 -3.02 -39.65 25.15
N VAL A 81 -2.41 -38.71 25.87
CA VAL A 81 -0.96 -38.52 25.93
C VAL A 81 -0.53 -38.60 27.39
N HIS A 82 0.52 -39.37 27.66
CA HIS A 82 1.08 -39.57 28.99
C HIS A 82 2.49 -39.00 29.02
N PHE A 83 2.73 -38.00 29.87
CA PHE A 83 4.06 -37.49 30.18
C PHE A 83 4.57 -38.16 31.43
N ALA A 84 5.81 -38.63 31.40
CA ALA A 84 6.32 -39.45 32.48
C ALA A 84 6.63 -38.65 33.75
N THR A 85 6.97 -37.37 33.59
CA THR A 85 7.12 -36.41 34.69
C THR A 85 6.59 -35.06 34.26
N ASP A 86 6.14 -34.26 35.23
CA ASP A 86 5.65 -32.89 35.00
C ASP A 86 6.76 -31.96 34.46
N ALA A 87 8.03 -32.26 34.76
CA ALA A 87 9.17 -31.55 34.18
C ALA A 87 9.16 -31.58 32.64
N LEU A 88 8.64 -32.64 32.01
CA LEU A 88 8.57 -32.74 30.54
C LEU A 88 7.50 -31.82 29.94
N LEU A 89 6.53 -31.36 30.74
CA LEU A 89 5.54 -30.38 30.30
C LEU A 89 6.16 -28.98 30.10
N ALA A 90 7.40 -28.77 30.57
CA ALA A 90 8.13 -27.53 30.34
C ALA A 90 8.68 -27.41 28.90
N ASP A 91 8.55 -28.46 28.08
CA ASP A 91 8.70 -28.36 26.63
C ASP A 91 7.39 -27.89 26.01
N ASN A 92 7.34 -26.59 25.68
CA ASN A 92 6.10 -25.94 25.22
C ASN A 92 5.59 -26.54 23.90
N ASN A 93 6.48 -26.94 23.00
CA ASN A 93 6.11 -27.48 21.69
C ASN A 93 5.48 -28.86 21.83
N LEU A 94 6.12 -29.75 22.59
CA LEU A 94 5.59 -31.10 22.83
C LEU A 94 4.27 -31.07 23.62
N LEU A 95 4.14 -30.15 24.59
CA LEU A 95 2.88 -29.94 25.31
C LEU A 95 1.78 -29.43 24.38
N TRP A 96 2.07 -28.46 23.53
CA TRP A 96 1.10 -27.91 22.57
C TRP A 96 0.61 -28.99 21.60
N GLN A 97 1.52 -29.75 21.01
CA GLN A 97 1.20 -30.89 20.14
C GLN A 97 0.34 -31.94 20.85
N ALA A 98 0.60 -32.20 22.13
CA ALA A 98 -0.23 -33.10 22.93
C ALA A 98 -1.66 -32.58 23.13
N ILE A 99 -1.82 -31.28 23.40
CA ILE A 99 -3.13 -30.64 23.57
C ILE A 99 -3.92 -30.67 22.26
N GLN A 100 -3.27 -30.34 21.14
CA GLN A 100 -3.85 -30.46 19.79
C GLN A 100 -4.35 -31.89 19.53
N GLN A 101 -3.52 -32.89 19.82
CA GLN A 101 -3.87 -34.30 19.60
C GLN A 101 -5.10 -34.74 20.41
N VAL A 102 -5.16 -34.41 21.70
CA VAL A 102 -6.27 -34.87 22.56
C VAL A 102 -7.58 -34.11 22.33
N THR A 103 -7.53 -32.93 21.71
CA THR A 103 -8.73 -32.13 21.40
C THR A 103 -9.24 -32.34 19.97
N LYS A 104 -8.45 -32.94 19.09
CA LYS A 104 -8.81 -33.21 17.70
C LYS A 104 -9.97 -34.21 17.57
N ALA A 105 -11.00 -33.82 16.81
CA ALA A 105 -12.08 -34.74 16.43
C ALA A 105 -11.59 -35.71 15.33
N PRO A 106 -11.91 -37.02 15.41
CA PRO A 106 -11.45 -38.00 14.42
C PRO A 106 -11.88 -37.63 12.97
N GLY A 107 -10.90 -37.48 12.07
CA GLY A 107 -11.13 -37.25 10.64
C GLY A 107 -11.57 -35.83 10.24
N ALA A 108 -11.46 -34.85 11.15
CA ALA A 108 -11.75 -33.45 10.84
C ALA A 108 -10.62 -32.79 10.02
N VAL A 109 -10.99 -31.89 9.09
CA VAL A 109 -10.04 -30.93 8.51
C VAL A 109 -9.60 -30.01 9.64
N GLU A 110 -8.29 -29.84 9.80
CA GLU A 110 -7.73 -28.96 10.82
C GLU A 110 -7.93 -27.52 10.38
N ILE A 111 -8.63 -26.76 11.21
CA ILE A 111 -8.90 -25.35 10.98
C ILE A 111 -8.58 -24.63 12.27
N GLY A 112 -7.48 -23.88 12.25
CA GLY A 112 -7.01 -23.10 13.37
C GLY A 112 -7.49 -21.67 13.25
N LEU A 113 -7.84 -21.04 14.38
CA LEU A 113 -7.79 -19.60 14.46
C LEU A 113 -6.35 -19.23 14.83
N GLN A 114 -5.70 -18.38 14.05
CA GLN A 114 -4.33 -17.95 14.31
C GLN A 114 -4.32 -16.51 14.82
N MET A 115 -3.60 -16.25 15.90
CA MET A 115 -3.44 -14.90 16.49
C MET A 115 -2.66 -13.93 15.59
N SER A 116 -1.97 -14.48 14.58
CA SER A 116 -1.32 -13.79 13.49
C SER A 116 -1.82 -14.36 12.16
N ARG A 117 -1.32 -13.85 11.05
CA ARG A 117 -1.62 -14.38 9.72
C ARG A 117 -0.51 -15.34 9.30
N GLN A 118 -0.35 -16.43 10.08
CA GLN A 118 0.71 -17.44 9.96
C GLN A 118 2.15 -16.88 10.08
N THR A 119 2.33 -15.80 10.82
CA THR A 119 3.65 -15.21 11.09
C THR A 119 4.03 -15.38 12.56
N SER A 120 5.32 -15.60 12.83
CA SER A 120 5.83 -15.51 14.21
C SER A 120 5.56 -14.12 14.78
N LEU A 121 5.31 -14.01 16.08
CA LEU A 121 5.16 -12.72 16.77
C LEU A 121 6.45 -12.37 17.51
N PHE A 122 6.99 -11.18 17.28
CA PHE A 122 8.15 -10.67 17.97
C PHE A 122 7.77 -9.42 18.77
N ALA A 123 7.60 -9.58 20.08
CA ALA A 123 7.29 -8.50 21.01
C ALA A 123 8.57 -8.00 21.69
N ALA A 124 8.96 -6.76 21.40
CA ALA A 124 10.14 -6.14 22.00
C ALA A 124 9.74 -5.30 23.21
N ARG A 125 10.28 -5.63 24.37
CA ARG A 125 10.17 -4.84 25.60
C ARG A 125 11.46 -4.06 25.82
N ASN A 126 11.35 -2.76 26.05
CA ASN A 126 12.45 -1.91 26.44
C ASN A 126 12.23 -1.33 27.85
N ASP A 127 13.17 -1.58 28.75
CA ASP A 127 13.22 -0.98 30.07
C ASP A 127 14.02 0.34 29.97
N MET A 128 13.32 1.47 30.05
CA MET A 128 13.90 2.80 29.87
C MET A 128 14.51 3.29 31.19
N ASP A 129 15.56 2.63 31.66
CA ASP A 129 16.17 2.94 32.95
C ASP A 129 16.68 4.36 33.04
N GLN A 130 17.18 4.91 31.92
CA GLN A 130 17.71 6.28 31.88
C GLN A 130 16.63 7.36 31.78
N SER A 131 15.36 6.99 31.63
CA SER A 131 14.26 7.98 31.53
C SER A 131 14.04 8.83 32.78
N GLN A 132 14.52 8.37 33.94
CA GLN A 132 14.55 9.15 35.18
C GLN A 132 15.88 9.87 35.41
N GLU A 133 16.96 9.50 34.73
CA GLU A 133 18.30 10.06 34.94
C GLU A 133 18.46 11.35 34.13
N ARG A 134 18.28 12.49 34.80
CA ARG A 134 18.16 13.79 34.13
C ARG A 134 19.39 14.15 33.28
N GLN A 135 20.58 13.84 33.79
CA GLN A 135 21.83 14.17 33.11
C GLN A 135 22.08 13.28 31.88
N ASP A 136 21.47 12.10 31.80
CA ASP A 136 21.60 11.22 30.64
C ASP A 136 20.66 11.63 29.52
N VAL A 137 19.45 12.06 29.88
CA VAL A 137 18.47 12.60 28.92
C VAL A 137 18.83 14.01 28.45
N SER A 138 19.34 14.85 29.34
CA SER A 138 19.68 16.24 29.06
C SER A 138 21.02 16.62 29.71
N PRO A 139 22.15 16.27 29.08
CA PRO A 139 23.48 16.56 29.61
C PRO A 139 23.73 18.06 29.86
N GLU A 140 24.27 18.39 31.03
CA GLU A 140 24.56 19.80 31.42
C GLU A 140 25.61 20.47 30.53
N ASN A 141 26.45 19.68 29.86
CA ASN A 141 27.45 20.16 28.91
C ASN A 141 26.85 20.58 27.55
N GLY A 142 25.53 20.40 27.34
CA GLY A 142 24.83 20.70 26.10
C GLY A 142 25.12 19.71 24.96
N GLY A 143 25.73 18.56 25.27
CA GLY A 143 25.91 17.45 24.33
C GLY A 143 24.61 16.66 24.09
N PRO A 144 24.62 15.70 23.14
CA PRO A 144 23.46 14.86 22.87
C PRO A 144 23.15 13.99 24.09
N GLY A 145 21.88 13.95 24.49
CA GLY A 145 21.38 12.99 25.45
C GLY A 145 21.11 11.62 24.83
N ILE A 146 20.76 10.64 25.65
CA ILE A 146 20.54 9.27 25.22
C ILE A 146 19.47 9.17 24.12
N TYR A 147 18.40 9.97 24.18
CA TYR A 147 17.32 9.92 23.19
C TYR A 147 17.62 10.67 21.89
N ASP A 148 18.61 11.56 21.87
CA ASP A 148 19.18 12.10 20.62
C ASP A 148 19.87 10.97 19.80
N VAL A 149 20.40 9.95 20.48
CA VAL A 149 21.06 8.78 19.87
C VAL A 149 20.04 7.70 19.53
N MET A 150 19.11 7.42 20.45
CA MET A 150 18.16 6.31 20.31
C MET A 150 17.15 6.53 19.19
N LEU A 151 16.62 7.75 19.04
CA LEU A 151 15.55 8.00 18.07
C LEU A 151 15.96 7.71 16.62
N PRO A 152 17.14 8.15 16.12
CA PRO A 152 17.62 7.75 14.79
C PRO A 152 17.78 6.25 14.60
N ILE A 153 18.20 5.50 15.64
CA ILE A 153 18.33 4.04 15.58
C ILE A 153 16.94 3.41 15.38
N LEU A 154 15.95 3.83 16.16
CA LEU A 154 14.58 3.33 16.04
C LEU A 154 13.95 3.67 14.68
N GLN A 155 14.20 4.87 14.16
CA GLN A 155 13.75 5.27 12.82
C GLN A 155 14.36 4.37 11.73
N GLN A 156 15.65 4.03 11.86
CA GLN A 156 16.31 3.14 10.93
C GLN A 156 15.74 1.71 11.02
N TRP A 157 15.55 1.16 12.22
CA TRP A 157 14.93 -0.15 12.39
C TRP A 157 13.49 -0.21 11.87
N LYS A 158 12.72 0.86 12.04
CA LYS A 158 11.37 1.00 11.45
C LYS A 158 11.43 0.99 9.92
N ALA A 159 12.37 1.72 9.31
CA ALA A 159 12.51 1.78 7.86
C ALA A 159 12.96 0.44 7.25
N ASP A 160 13.93 -0.22 7.89
CA ASP A 160 14.55 -1.44 7.34
C ASP A 160 13.71 -2.69 7.60
N TYR A 161 13.05 -2.77 8.76
CA TYR A 161 12.42 -4.01 9.25
C TYR A 161 10.95 -3.84 9.65
N ASN A 162 10.39 -2.63 9.55
CA ASN A 162 9.10 -2.29 10.14
C ASN A 162 9.04 -2.53 11.67
N PHE A 163 10.20 -2.40 12.35
CA PHE A 163 10.31 -2.66 13.78
C PHE A 163 9.48 -1.69 14.62
N VAL A 164 8.80 -2.24 15.63
CA VAL A 164 8.15 -1.50 16.72
C VAL A 164 8.38 -2.23 18.04
N GLY A 165 8.27 -1.53 19.16
CA GLY A 165 8.38 -2.11 20.50
C GLY A 165 7.62 -1.31 21.56
N SER A 166 7.70 -1.79 22.80
CA SER A 166 7.10 -1.18 23.98
C SER A 166 8.17 -0.64 24.92
N TYR A 167 8.10 0.65 25.24
CA TYR A 167 9.11 1.37 26.01
C TYR A 167 8.53 1.80 27.35
N TYR A 168 9.10 1.29 28.45
CA TYR A 168 8.53 1.47 29.78
C TYR A 168 9.35 2.49 30.57
N ILE A 169 8.70 3.58 30.98
CA ILE A 169 9.35 4.76 31.56
C ILE A 169 9.43 4.65 33.09
N ASN A 170 10.58 5.02 33.65
CA ASN A 170 10.74 5.41 35.06
C ASN A 170 10.57 6.92 35.21
N ILE A 171 9.88 7.38 36.26
CA ILE A 171 9.57 8.82 36.44
C ILE A 171 10.64 9.56 37.26
N GLY A 172 11.23 8.88 38.25
CA GLY A 172 12.13 9.46 39.25
C GLY A 172 11.42 10.31 40.30
N ASN A 173 11.79 10.14 41.57
CA ASN A 173 11.27 10.94 42.69
C ASN A 173 12.37 11.58 43.57
N ASN A 174 13.62 11.61 43.09
CA ASN A 174 14.76 12.10 43.85
C ASN A 174 15.45 13.27 43.09
N PRO A 175 14.82 14.46 43.07
CA PRO A 175 15.33 15.61 42.34
C PRO A 175 16.59 16.21 43.01
N PRO A 176 17.49 16.87 42.24
CA PRO A 176 17.33 17.19 40.83
C PRO A 176 17.85 16.12 39.86
N GLU A 177 18.48 15.06 40.38
CA GLU A 177 19.26 14.08 39.60
C GLU A 177 18.35 13.01 38.98
N GLN A 178 17.40 12.47 39.75
CA GLN A 178 16.48 11.42 39.32
C GLN A 178 15.05 11.96 39.21
N THR A 179 14.75 12.58 38.08
CA THR A 179 13.42 13.06 37.70
C THR A 179 13.36 13.27 36.19
N THR A 180 12.29 12.77 35.55
CA THR A 180 12.06 12.96 34.12
C THR A 180 11.85 14.45 33.79
N ASP A 181 12.69 14.99 32.90
CA ASP A 181 12.48 16.32 32.32
C ASP A 181 11.50 16.24 31.15
N TRP A 182 10.20 16.35 31.45
CA TRP A 182 9.13 16.26 30.45
C TRP A 182 9.23 17.29 29.33
N SER A 183 9.93 18.41 29.54
CA SER A 183 10.14 19.40 28.47
C SER A 183 11.09 18.91 27.39
N VAL A 184 11.97 17.97 27.74
CA VAL A 184 12.95 17.33 26.85
C VAL A 184 12.46 15.96 26.37
N SER A 185 11.97 15.10 27.27
CA SER A 185 11.62 13.71 26.93
C SER A 185 10.33 13.58 26.11
N LYS A 186 9.32 14.43 26.37
CA LYS A 186 8.01 14.32 25.71
C LYS A 186 8.08 14.34 24.17
N PRO A 187 8.82 15.27 23.52
CA PRO A 187 8.99 15.23 22.07
C PRO A 187 9.55 13.92 21.51
N TYR A 188 10.43 13.22 22.25
CA TYR A 188 10.96 11.92 21.84
C TYR A 188 9.87 10.84 21.93
N TYR A 189 9.17 10.77 23.06
CA TYR A 189 8.10 9.80 23.26
C TYR A 189 6.95 9.99 22.24
N GLN A 190 6.62 11.24 21.89
CA GLN A 190 5.63 11.52 20.85
C GLN A 190 6.07 11.03 19.46
N GLN A 191 7.36 11.12 19.15
CA GLN A 191 7.89 10.57 17.89
C GLN A 191 7.93 9.04 17.91
N MET A 192 8.26 8.41 19.05
CA MET A 192 8.16 6.96 19.21
C MET A 192 6.72 6.48 18.99
N LEU A 193 5.73 7.14 19.61
CA LEU A 193 4.30 6.85 19.43
C LEU A 193 3.86 7.05 17.97
N ALA A 194 4.34 8.09 17.29
CA ALA A 194 4.02 8.34 15.87
C ALA A 194 4.56 7.25 14.93
N MET A 195 5.64 6.55 15.32
CA MET A 195 6.16 5.37 14.60
C MET A 195 5.36 4.08 14.91
N GLY A 196 4.35 4.15 15.77
CA GLY A 196 3.51 3.03 16.17
C GLY A 196 4.07 2.18 17.32
N ASN A 197 5.07 2.70 18.04
CA ASN A 197 5.56 2.10 19.29
C ASN A 197 4.59 2.35 20.45
N GLU A 198 4.76 1.60 21.52
CA GLU A 198 4.01 1.75 22.76
C GLU A 198 4.86 2.44 23.84
N ILE A 199 4.19 3.22 24.71
CA ILE A 199 4.77 3.76 25.93
C ILE A 199 4.00 3.22 27.13
N GLY A 200 4.71 2.56 28.04
CA GLY A 200 4.19 2.04 29.30
C GLY A 200 4.92 2.59 30.53
N THR A 201 4.58 2.07 31.71
CA THR A 201 5.30 2.40 32.95
C THR A 201 6.27 1.29 33.34
N HIS A 202 7.49 1.65 33.72
CA HIS A 202 8.43 0.72 34.35
C HIS A 202 8.39 0.83 35.88
N SER A 203 8.14 2.02 36.41
CA SER A 203 7.68 2.32 37.77
C SER A 203 7.91 3.81 38.04
N TYR A 204 7.72 4.27 39.28
CA TYR A 204 8.11 5.61 39.67
C TYR A 204 9.61 5.70 39.93
N THR A 205 10.22 4.75 40.64
CA THR A 205 11.61 4.88 41.14
C THR A 205 12.52 3.68 40.85
N HIS A 206 12.10 2.75 40.01
CA HIS A 206 12.82 1.50 39.73
C HIS A 206 13.19 0.69 41.00
N PRO A 207 12.22 0.11 41.72
CA PRO A 207 12.50 -0.70 42.91
C PRO A 207 13.26 -2.01 42.57
N ASP A 208 14.32 -2.31 43.33
CA ASP A 208 15.14 -3.52 43.15
C ASP A 208 14.37 -4.84 43.37
N ASP A 209 13.34 -4.82 44.22
CA ASP A 209 12.51 -6.00 44.51
C ASP A 209 11.05 -5.61 44.79
N THR A 210 10.22 -5.76 43.78
CA THR A 210 8.77 -5.47 43.85
C THR A 210 8.05 -6.34 44.87
N ASN A 211 8.59 -7.50 45.25
CA ASN A 211 7.98 -8.40 46.24
C ASN A 211 7.98 -7.85 47.66
N LEU A 212 8.83 -6.86 47.95
CA LEU A 212 8.97 -6.26 49.28
C LEU A 212 8.06 -5.04 49.46
N LEU A 213 7.39 -4.61 48.39
CA LEU A 213 6.54 -3.43 48.42
C LEU A 213 5.21 -3.72 49.14
N THR A 214 4.78 -2.77 49.95
CA THR A 214 3.41 -2.73 50.48
C THR A 214 2.43 -2.30 49.39
N ALA A 215 1.13 -2.55 49.59
CA ALA A 215 0.10 -2.12 48.65
C ALA A 215 0.13 -0.61 48.36
N ALA A 216 0.41 0.23 49.37
CA ALA A 216 0.55 1.67 49.19
C ALA A 216 1.79 2.05 48.36
N GLN A 217 2.89 1.30 48.50
CA GLN A 217 4.07 1.49 47.67
C GLN A 217 3.85 1.00 46.24
N ILE A 218 3.14 -0.11 46.03
CA ILE A 218 2.75 -0.57 44.68
C ILE A 218 1.88 0.48 43.98
N GLU A 219 0.89 1.03 44.67
CA GLU A 219 0.05 2.11 44.14
C GLU A 219 0.90 3.32 43.72
N PHE A 220 1.82 3.77 44.58
CA PHE A 220 2.74 4.85 44.24
C PHE A 220 3.65 4.50 43.05
N GLN A 221 4.23 3.31 43.04
CA GLN A 221 5.21 2.90 42.03
C GLN A 221 4.58 2.72 40.65
N PHE A 222 3.33 2.27 40.57
CA PHE A 222 2.74 1.86 39.30
C PHE A 222 1.53 2.71 38.91
N ASN A 223 0.51 2.81 39.76
CA ASN A 223 -0.72 3.57 39.45
C ASN A 223 -0.45 5.08 39.34
N GLN A 224 0.34 5.65 40.26
CA GLN A 224 0.67 7.09 40.15
C GLN A 224 1.64 7.37 39.00
N ALA A 225 2.60 6.46 38.73
CA ALA A 225 3.49 6.59 37.58
C ALA A 225 2.72 6.59 36.25
N GLN A 226 1.78 5.66 36.10
CA GLN A 226 0.81 5.61 35.00
C GLN A 226 0.10 6.95 34.81
N GLN A 227 -0.53 7.48 35.86
CA GLN A 227 -1.27 8.75 35.79
C GLN A 227 -0.39 9.94 35.38
N VAL A 228 0.87 9.97 35.83
CA VAL A 228 1.82 11.02 35.41
C VAL A 228 2.12 10.91 33.91
N ILE A 229 2.41 9.70 33.41
CA ILE A 229 2.69 9.49 31.98
C ILE A 229 1.48 9.89 31.13
N GLU A 230 0.28 9.44 31.50
CA GLU A 230 -0.98 9.77 30.81
C GLU A 230 -1.23 11.27 30.79
N GLN A 231 -1.04 11.94 31.92
CA GLN A 231 -1.19 13.40 32.00
C GLN A 231 -0.21 14.14 31.09
N GLN A 232 1.04 13.68 31.03
CA GLN A 232 2.10 14.36 30.29
C GLN A 232 2.00 14.11 28.78
N LEU A 233 1.65 12.90 28.37
CA LEU A 233 1.64 12.49 26.96
C LEU A 233 0.26 12.54 26.31
N GLY A 234 -0.83 12.50 27.09
CA GLY A 234 -2.20 12.46 26.57
C GLY A 234 -2.55 11.13 25.92
N ILE A 235 -1.99 10.03 26.44
CA ILE A 235 -2.24 8.64 26.00
C ILE A 235 -2.96 7.86 27.10
N ASN A 236 -3.45 6.66 26.78
CA ASN A 236 -3.87 5.66 27.75
C ASN A 236 -2.71 4.69 27.96
N VAL A 237 -2.23 4.53 29.19
CA VAL A 237 -1.15 3.58 29.48
C VAL A 237 -1.77 2.24 29.88
N THR A 238 -1.70 1.27 28.97
CA THR A 238 -2.34 -0.05 29.14
C THR A 238 -1.42 -1.08 29.82
N GLY A 239 -0.11 -0.84 29.85
CA GLY A 239 0.88 -1.83 30.26
C GLY A 239 1.94 -1.35 31.23
N ALA A 240 2.48 -2.30 32.01
CA ALA A 240 3.67 -2.09 32.82
C ALA A 240 4.71 -3.21 32.68
N ALA A 241 5.98 -2.84 32.73
CA ALA A 241 7.11 -3.74 32.86
C ALA A 241 7.57 -3.77 34.31
N LEU A 242 7.67 -4.95 34.92
CA LEU A 242 8.10 -5.04 36.31
C LEU A 242 9.64 -4.93 36.41
N PRO A 243 10.19 -4.04 37.26
CA PRO A 243 11.62 -3.88 37.46
C PRO A 243 12.16 -4.84 38.52
N GLY A 244 13.47 -5.03 38.48
CA GLY A 244 14.24 -5.71 39.54
C GLY A 244 14.07 -7.23 39.59
N ASN A 245 14.13 -7.78 40.81
CA ASN A 245 14.09 -9.21 41.08
C ASN A 245 12.84 -9.90 40.51
N PRO A 246 12.94 -11.22 40.22
CA PRO A 246 11.78 -11.99 39.78
C PRO A 246 10.59 -11.84 40.74
N GLU A 247 9.43 -11.52 40.18
CA GLU A 247 8.21 -11.29 40.93
C GLU A 247 7.53 -12.61 41.35
N LYS A 248 6.83 -12.53 42.49
CA LYS A 248 5.90 -13.56 42.96
C LYS A 248 4.50 -13.23 42.45
N ILE A 249 3.68 -14.26 42.29
CA ILE A 249 2.25 -14.14 41.92
C ILE A 249 1.54 -13.06 42.74
N ALA A 250 1.79 -12.99 44.05
CA ALA A 250 1.12 -12.03 44.93
C ALA A 250 1.43 -10.57 44.57
N ALA A 251 2.69 -10.25 44.22
CA ALA A 251 3.08 -8.91 43.78
C ALA A 251 2.51 -8.61 42.39
N ALA A 252 2.70 -9.53 41.44
CA ALA A 252 2.15 -9.43 40.09
C ALA A 252 0.62 -9.22 40.08
N SER A 253 -0.12 -9.98 40.90
CA SER A 253 -1.58 -9.89 41.03
C SER A 253 -2.06 -8.58 41.66
N GLN A 254 -1.21 -7.88 42.42
CA GLN A 254 -1.53 -6.55 42.95
C GLN A 254 -1.23 -5.46 41.91
N ILE A 255 -0.10 -5.56 41.23
CA ILE A 255 0.35 -4.58 40.24
C ILE A 255 -0.55 -4.59 39.00
N ILE A 256 -0.91 -5.77 38.49
CA ILE A 256 -1.70 -5.92 37.25
C ILE A 256 -3.11 -5.32 37.35
N GLN A 257 -3.61 -5.01 38.56
CA GLN A 257 -4.94 -4.42 38.73
C GLN A 257 -5.07 -3.01 38.12
N TYR A 258 -3.95 -2.33 37.87
CA TYR A 258 -3.91 -0.99 37.29
C TYR A 258 -3.78 -0.98 35.77
N PHE A 259 -3.48 -2.13 35.16
CA PHE A 259 -3.11 -2.24 33.75
C PHE A 259 -4.01 -3.26 33.06
N ASP A 260 -4.00 -3.30 31.74
CA ASP A 260 -4.62 -4.37 30.97
C ASP A 260 -3.67 -5.55 30.80
N TYR A 261 -2.36 -5.27 30.84
CA TYR A 261 -1.35 -6.30 30.91
C TYR A 261 -0.13 -5.88 31.71
N ILE A 262 0.66 -6.86 32.15
CA ILE A 262 2.02 -6.62 32.65
C ILE A 262 3.02 -7.58 32.01
N SER A 263 4.26 -7.12 31.88
CA SER A 263 5.39 -7.98 31.58
C SER A 263 6.18 -8.30 32.85
N GLY A 264 6.44 -9.59 33.08
CA GLY A 264 7.17 -10.08 34.26
C GLY A 264 8.61 -9.56 34.34
N GLY A 265 9.22 -9.55 35.52
CA GLY A 265 10.58 -9.05 35.76
C GLY A 265 11.67 -9.98 35.23
N ALA A 266 12.84 -9.96 35.89
CA ALA A 266 14.00 -10.75 35.46
C ALA A 266 13.67 -12.25 35.33
N SER A 267 13.96 -12.86 34.18
CA SER A 267 13.75 -14.28 33.88
C SER A 267 14.88 -15.18 34.43
N THR A 268 15.20 -15.04 35.73
CA THR A 268 16.27 -15.79 36.42
C THR A 268 15.73 -16.85 37.40
N PHE A 269 16.62 -17.61 38.06
CA PHE A 269 16.23 -18.62 39.05
C PHE A 269 15.34 -18.00 40.14
N GLY A 270 14.12 -18.52 40.27
CA GLY A 270 13.08 -17.99 41.17
C GLY A 270 11.95 -17.25 40.45
N ALA A 271 12.09 -16.93 39.16
CA ALA A 271 10.99 -16.46 38.32
C ALA A 271 9.90 -17.55 38.25
N GLY A 272 8.66 -17.14 38.52
CA GLY A 272 7.56 -18.10 38.68
C GLY A 272 7.14 -18.81 37.39
N TYR A 273 7.24 -18.14 36.25
CA TYR A 273 6.61 -18.57 34.99
C TYR A 273 7.37 -18.14 33.72
N PRO A 274 8.65 -18.50 33.56
CA PRO A 274 9.41 -18.12 32.36
C PRO A 274 8.71 -18.58 31.07
N GLY A 275 8.52 -17.65 30.13
CA GLY A 275 7.85 -17.90 28.85
C GLY A 275 6.34 -18.18 28.90
N ALA A 276 5.67 -17.89 30.01
CA ALA A 276 4.22 -17.95 30.09
C ALA A 276 3.55 -16.70 29.47
N PHE A 277 2.50 -16.94 28.68
CA PHE A 277 1.63 -15.93 28.10
C PHE A 277 0.18 -16.30 28.42
N GLY A 278 -0.61 -15.36 28.96
CA GLY A 278 -2.01 -15.60 29.29
C GLY A 278 -2.45 -14.92 30.58
N TYR A 279 -3.24 -15.60 31.41
CA TYR A 279 -3.81 -15.02 32.63
C TYR A 279 -3.18 -15.63 33.88
N LEU A 280 -2.73 -14.79 34.82
CA LEU A 280 -2.09 -15.25 36.07
C LEU A 280 -3.01 -16.13 36.92
N THR A 281 -4.29 -15.78 37.01
CA THR A 281 -5.29 -16.52 37.77
C THR A 281 -6.66 -16.42 37.10
N PRO A 282 -7.59 -17.36 37.35
CA PRO A 282 -8.97 -17.25 36.85
C PRO A 282 -9.71 -15.99 37.33
N ALA A 283 -9.30 -15.37 38.44
CA ALA A 283 -9.90 -14.13 38.94
C ALA A 283 -9.43 -12.87 38.18
N LEU A 284 -8.41 -13.01 37.33
CA LEU A 284 -7.79 -11.95 36.52
C LEU A 284 -7.82 -12.37 35.04
N ALA A 285 -8.89 -13.03 34.60
CA ALA A 285 -9.05 -13.57 33.25
C ALA A 285 -9.31 -12.50 32.17
N ASP A 286 -9.22 -11.22 32.55
CA ASP A 286 -9.29 -10.03 31.70
C ASP A 286 -7.97 -9.25 31.73
N LYS A 287 -6.89 -9.83 32.30
CA LYS A 287 -5.61 -9.16 32.54
C LYS A 287 -4.44 -10.03 32.12
N VAL A 288 -3.76 -9.61 31.06
CA VAL A 288 -2.74 -10.44 30.41
C VAL A 288 -1.40 -10.32 31.12
N TYR A 289 -0.73 -11.45 31.30
CA TYR A 289 0.62 -11.56 31.81
C TYR A 289 1.54 -12.10 30.71
N LEU A 290 2.67 -11.43 30.54
CA LEU A 290 3.65 -11.69 29.50
C LEU A 290 5.04 -11.89 30.12
N ALA A 291 5.47 -13.14 30.27
CA ALA A 291 6.82 -13.42 30.73
C ALA A 291 7.83 -13.41 29.56
N PRO A 292 8.95 -12.69 29.68
CA PRO A 292 10.03 -12.81 28.72
C PRO A 292 10.51 -14.26 28.55
N ASN A 293 10.79 -14.66 27.31
CA ASN A 293 11.31 -15.98 26.95
C ASN A 293 12.67 -15.92 26.25
N VAL A 294 13.23 -14.72 26.10
CA VAL A 294 14.60 -14.44 25.67
C VAL A 294 15.33 -13.76 26.83
N SER A 295 16.63 -14.03 26.96
CA SER A 295 17.46 -13.43 28.00
C SER A 295 17.55 -11.92 27.86
N PHE A 296 17.54 -11.21 29.00
CA PHE A 296 17.83 -9.78 29.05
C PHE A 296 19.28 -9.51 28.65
N ASP A 297 19.51 -8.45 27.88
CA ASP A 297 20.85 -7.93 27.55
C ASP A 297 21.74 -7.75 28.79
N PHE A 298 21.23 -7.15 29.87
CA PHE A 298 21.94 -6.95 31.13
C PHE A 298 22.31 -8.27 31.82
N THR A 299 21.46 -9.30 31.71
CA THR A 299 21.80 -10.63 32.23
C THR A 299 23.02 -11.19 31.49
N LEU A 300 23.04 -11.07 30.16
CA LEU A 300 24.12 -11.61 29.32
C LEU A 300 25.44 -10.84 29.49
N THR A 301 25.43 -9.52 29.32
CA THR A 301 26.67 -8.72 29.30
C THR A 301 27.04 -8.17 30.68
N GLY A 302 26.06 -7.92 31.54
CA GLY A 302 26.24 -7.40 32.89
C GLY A 302 26.63 -8.51 33.87
N TRP A 303 25.72 -9.46 34.12
CA TRP A 303 25.91 -10.52 35.13
C TRP A 303 26.78 -11.67 34.64
N LEU A 304 26.51 -12.22 33.45
CA LEU A 304 27.31 -13.31 32.89
C LEU A 304 28.61 -12.81 32.25
N ASN A 305 28.75 -11.49 32.10
CA ASN A 305 29.94 -10.82 31.58
C ASN A 305 30.38 -11.36 30.20
N LEU A 306 29.40 -11.67 29.35
CA LEU A 306 29.61 -12.05 27.96
C LEU A 306 30.03 -10.82 27.13
N THR A 307 30.86 -11.04 26.12
CA THR A 307 31.11 -9.99 25.10
C THR A 307 29.85 -9.76 24.25
N PRO A 308 29.71 -8.62 23.56
CA PRO A 308 28.59 -8.40 22.63
C PRO A 308 28.37 -9.55 21.64
N ALA A 309 29.44 -10.08 21.05
CA ALA A 309 29.37 -11.22 20.13
C ALA A 309 28.91 -12.52 20.82
N GLN A 310 29.29 -12.74 22.08
CA GLN A 310 28.82 -13.91 22.84
C GLN A 310 27.36 -13.77 23.27
N ALA A 311 26.91 -12.54 23.59
CA ALA A 311 25.53 -12.25 23.91
C ALA A 311 24.63 -12.41 22.67
N GLU A 312 25.08 -11.92 21.52
CA GLU A 312 24.39 -12.14 20.23
C GLU A 312 24.26 -13.63 19.90
N GLU A 313 25.32 -14.42 20.09
CA GLU A 313 25.28 -15.87 19.90
C GLU A 313 24.32 -16.56 20.88
N ALA A 314 24.23 -16.07 22.13
CA ALA A 314 23.26 -16.58 23.10
C ALA A 314 21.82 -16.32 22.63
N TRP A 315 21.50 -15.10 22.18
CA TRP A 315 20.19 -14.79 21.59
C TRP A 315 19.91 -15.61 20.32
N ALA A 316 20.91 -15.84 19.46
CA ALA A 316 20.74 -16.68 18.28
C ALA A 316 20.39 -18.13 18.66
N LYS A 317 20.98 -18.67 19.73
CA LYS A 317 20.66 -20.00 20.25
C LYS A 317 19.26 -20.05 20.87
N GLU A 318 18.88 -19.02 21.62
CA GLU A 318 17.53 -18.92 22.21
C GLU A 318 16.45 -18.82 21.13
N TRP A 319 16.68 -18.01 20.10
CA TRP A 319 15.84 -17.98 18.89
C TRP A 319 15.69 -19.38 18.30
N GLY A 320 16.81 -20.07 18.02
CA GLY A 320 16.78 -21.41 17.45
C GLY A 320 15.97 -22.40 18.28
N ALA A 321 16.08 -22.33 19.61
CA ALA A 321 15.31 -23.20 20.52
C ALA A 321 13.81 -22.86 20.55
N LEU A 322 13.44 -21.58 20.39
CA LEU A 322 12.04 -21.16 20.34
C LEU A 322 11.39 -21.49 19.00
N THR A 323 12.16 -21.51 17.90
CA THR A 323 11.61 -21.66 16.54
C THR A 323 11.78 -23.04 15.93
N SER A 324 12.57 -23.95 16.50
CA SER A 324 12.91 -25.23 15.83
C SER A 324 11.74 -26.21 15.67
N HIS A 325 10.72 -26.12 16.51
CA HIS A 325 9.56 -27.04 16.51
C HIS A 325 8.21 -26.29 16.65
N ALA A 326 8.18 -25.03 16.24
CA ALA A 326 6.98 -24.18 16.29
C ALA A 326 6.75 -23.54 14.92
N ASP A 327 5.52 -23.65 14.41
CA ASP A 327 5.15 -23.03 13.13
C ASP A 327 5.04 -21.49 13.27
N VAL A 328 4.48 -21.03 14.39
CA VAL A 328 4.23 -19.60 14.68
C VAL A 328 4.67 -19.22 16.11
N PRO A 329 5.99 -19.24 16.40
CA PRO A 329 6.49 -18.91 17.73
C PRO A 329 6.16 -17.47 18.16
N ILE A 330 5.95 -17.29 19.47
CA ILE A 330 5.87 -15.98 20.13
C ILE A 330 7.18 -15.73 20.85
N ILE A 331 7.86 -14.65 20.49
CA ILE A 331 9.12 -14.20 21.06
C ILE A 331 8.86 -12.92 21.85
N LEU A 332 9.27 -12.88 23.11
CA LEU A 332 9.28 -11.68 23.93
C LEU A 332 10.73 -11.39 24.33
N TRP A 333 11.28 -10.34 23.73
CA TRP A 333 12.67 -9.93 23.88
C TRP A 333 12.80 -8.67 24.74
N PRO A 334 13.40 -8.78 25.94
CA PRO A 334 13.64 -7.64 26.82
C PRO A 334 15.05 -7.06 26.65
N TRP A 335 15.16 -5.73 26.67
CA TRP A 335 16.42 -4.98 26.57
C TRP A 335 16.31 -3.59 27.21
N HIS A 336 17.42 -2.87 27.34
CA HIS A 336 17.44 -1.53 27.95
C HIS A 336 17.86 -0.43 26.98
N ASP A 337 17.37 0.80 27.20
CA ASP A 337 17.65 1.98 26.35
C ASP A 337 19.14 2.31 26.20
N TYR A 338 19.92 2.11 27.25
CA TYR A 338 21.38 2.26 27.23
C TYR A 338 22.12 1.23 26.36
N GLY A 339 21.47 0.12 26.01
CA GLY A 339 22.04 -0.98 25.23
C GLY A 339 22.42 -0.57 23.80
N PRO A 340 21.45 -0.36 22.89
CA PRO A 340 21.76 -0.02 21.50
C PRO A 340 22.26 1.41 21.32
N THR A 341 22.11 2.28 22.32
CA THR A 341 22.74 3.61 22.29
C THR A 341 24.21 3.58 22.67
N GLU A 342 24.72 2.41 23.10
CA GLU A 342 26.07 2.24 23.65
C GLU A 342 26.36 3.24 24.78
N TRP A 343 25.33 3.56 25.57
CA TRP A 343 25.41 4.61 26.59
C TRP A 343 26.35 4.21 27.72
N LEU A 344 27.07 5.19 28.26
CA LEU A 344 28.06 4.98 29.32
C LEU A 344 27.38 5.07 30.69
N ILE A 345 26.83 3.95 31.16
CA ILE A 345 26.16 3.87 32.46
C ILE A 345 27.13 3.88 33.67
N ASP A 346 28.38 3.44 33.47
CA ASP A 346 29.44 3.40 34.51
C ASP A 346 30.71 4.18 34.07
N PRO A 347 30.65 5.51 33.86
CA PRO A 347 31.79 6.26 33.36
C PRO A 347 32.99 6.19 34.32
N PRO A 348 34.24 5.99 33.83
CA PRO A 348 34.67 6.05 32.43
C PRO A 348 34.74 4.69 31.71
N ALA A 349 34.12 3.62 32.23
CA ALA A 349 34.13 2.33 31.55
C ALA A 349 33.43 2.43 30.20
N ALA A 350 33.99 1.77 29.17
CA ALA A 350 33.34 1.68 27.87
C ALA A 350 32.04 0.87 27.97
N SER A 351 31.10 1.13 27.06
CA SER A 351 29.87 0.35 26.98
C SER A 351 30.18 -1.14 26.78
N LYS A 352 29.39 -1.98 27.45
CA LYS A 352 29.44 -3.44 27.31
C LYS A 352 28.55 -3.94 26.16
N PHE A 353 27.93 -3.02 25.42
CA PHE A 353 26.95 -3.28 24.38
C PHE A 353 27.43 -2.69 23.06
N THR A 354 26.84 -3.16 21.95
CA THR A 354 27.00 -2.54 20.64
C THR A 354 25.63 -2.37 19.98
N THR A 355 25.44 -1.35 19.17
CA THR A 355 24.21 -1.18 18.37
C THR A 355 23.97 -2.39 17.44
N GLU A 356 25.06 -2.99 16.97
CA GLU A 356 25.06 -4.11 16.01
C GLU A 356 24.42 -5.38 16.59
N MET A 357 24.69 -5.74 17.86
CA MET A 357 24.12 -6.98 18.44
C MET A 357 22.58 -6.95 18.49
N TYR A 358 21.97 -5.77 18.72
CA TYR A 358 20.51 -5.59 18.68
C TYR A 358 19.99 -5.62 17.24
N THR A 359 20.67 -4.90 16.34
CA THR A 359 20.29 -4.82 14.92
C THR A 359 20.33 -6.20 14.26
N ASN A 360 21.34 -7.02 14.56
CA ASN A 360 21.47 -8.38 14.02
C ASN A 360 20.35 -9.31 14.51
N PHE A 361 19.91 -9.16 15.77
CA PHE A 361 18.81 -9.95 16.30
C PHE A 361 17.46 -9.56 15.67
N ILE A 362 17.21 -8.27 15.48
CA ILE A 362 16.05 -7.77 14.71
C ILE A 362 16.11 -8.27 13.27
N ALA A 363 17.25 -8.15 12.60
CA ALA A 363 17.43 -8.63 11.23
C ALA A 363 17.19 -10.14 11.10
N ARG A 364 17.60 -10.94 12.10
CA ARG A 364 17.31 -12.38 12.16
C ARG A 364 15.80 -12.65 12.22
N ALA A 365 15.07 -11.95 13.08
CA ALA A 365 13.62 -12.10 13.18
C ALA A 365 12.91 -11.66 11.90
N ALA A 366 13.32 -10.53 11.31
CA ALA A 366 12.75 -10.04 10.05
C ALA A 366 13.00 -11.00 8.88
N ALA A 367 14.21 -11.57 8.78
CA ALA A 367 14.55 -12.55 7.76
C ALA A 367 13.76 -13.86 7.89
N ALA A 368 13.28 -14.19 9.10
CA ALA A 368 12.39 -15.31 9.36
C ALA A 368 10.90 -14.97 9.11
N GLY A 369 10.58 -13.75 8.68
CA GLY A 369 9.20 -13.31 8.43
C GLY A 369 8.41 -12.98 9.71
N ALA A 370 9.10 -12.73 10.83
CA ALA A 370 8.43 -12.37 12.08
C ALA A 370 7.74 -11.00 11.99
N GLU A 371 6.55 -10.94 12.59
CA GLU A 371 5.80 -9.71 12.77
C GLU A 371 6.25 -9.01 14.06
N PHE A 372 6.84 -7.82 13.93
CA PHE A 372 7.17 -6.98 15.08
C PHE A 372 5.90 -6.36 15.65
N VAL A 373 5.64 -6.60 16.94
CA VAL A 373 4.45 -6.12 17.66
C VAL A 373 4.84 -5.43 18.96
N THR A 374 3.97 -4.53 19.42
CA THR A 374 4.04 -4.04 20.80
C THR A 374 3.51 -5.11 21.76
N LEU A 375 3.83 -5.00 23.04
CA LEU A 375 3.27 -5.88 24.07
C LEU A 375 1.77 -5.61 24.27
N ASP A 376 1.28 -4.37 24.08
CA ASP A 376 -0.15 -4.06 24.00
C ASP A 376 -0.85 -4.78 22.84
N ASP A 377 -0.25 -4.78 21.64
CA ASP A 377 -0.76 -5.55 20.50
C ASP A 377 -0.86 -7.04 20.84
N LEU A 378 0.18 -7.61 21.45
CA LEU A 378 0.20 -9.02 21.85
C LEU A 378 -0.87 -9.32 22.90
N ALA A 379 -1.00 -8.46 23.93
CA ALA A 379 -1.99 -8.62 24.99
C ALA A 379 -3.43 -8.57 24.45
N GLN A 380 -3.74 -7.59 23.59
CA GLN A 380 -5.05 -7.48 22.95
C GLN A 380 -5.37 -8.70 22.06
N ARG A 381 -4.36 -9.26 21.37
CA ARG A 381 -4.53 -10.51 20.60
C ARG A 381 -4.82 -11.69 21.52
N ILE A 382 -4.10 -11.85 22.63
CA ILE A 382 -4.37 -12.93 23.60
C ILE A 382 -5.80 -12.80 24.14
N GLU A 383 -6.23 -11.59 24.50
CA GLU A 383 -7.56 -11.32 24.99
C GLU A 383 -8.64 -11.63 23.95
N SER A 384 -8.45 -11.17 22.72
CA SER A 384 -9.38 -11.40 21.60
C SER A 384 -9.45 -12.87 21.24
N PHE A 385 -8.32 -13.58 21.27
CA PHE A 385 -8.24 -15.01 21.01
C PHE A 385 -9.02 -15.83 22.03
N GLU A 386 -8.82 -15.58 23.33
CA GLU A 386 -9.53 -16.29 24.40
C GLU A 386 -11.06 -16.04 24.35
N LYS A 387 -11.47 -14.84 23.93
CA LYS A 387 -12.89 -14.48 23.79
C LYS A 387 -13.51 -14.95 22.47
N SER A 388 -12.71 -15.55 21.59
CA SER A 388 -13.17 -16.01 20.27
C SER A 388 -13.59 -17.47 20.31
N SER A 389 -14.45 -17.83 19.36
CA SER A 389 -14.85 -19.21 19.13
C SER A 389 -14.91 -19.51 17.64
N ILE A 390 -14.54 -20.73 17.29
CA ILE A 390 -14.63 -21.26 15.94
C ILE A 390 -15.57 -22.48 15.94
N GLN A 391 -16.48 -22.51 14.98
CA GLN A 391 -17.31 -23.67 14.69
C GLN A 391 -17.12 -24.07 13.24
N THR A 392 -16.81 -25.34 13.00
CA THR A 392 -16.49 -25.84 11.65
C THR A 392 -17.39 -27.01 11.27
N SER A 393 -17.65 -27.13 9.97
CA SER A 393 -18.31 -28.27 9.36
C SER A 393 -17.78 -28.49 7.95
N VAL A 394 -17.75 -29.75 7.52
CA VAL A 394 -17.20 -30.14 6.21
C VAL A 394 -18.26 -30.90 5.42
N SER A 395 -18.47 -30.50 4.16
CA SER A 395 -19.35 -31.18 3.22
C SER A 395 -18.69 -31.27 1.85
N GLY A 396 -18.24 -32.48 1.47
CA GLY A 396 -17.43 -32.66 0.27
C GLY A 396 -16.11 -31.89 0.38
N ASN A 397 -15.85 -30.98 -0.57
CA ASN A 397 -14.70 -30.09 -0.58
C ASN A 397 -15.01 -28.69 -0.03
N VAL A 398 -16.17 -28.48 0.60
CA VAL A 398 -16.55 -27.20 1.19
C VAL A 398 -16.43 -27.27 2.71
N VAL A 399 -15.63 -26.38 3.25
CA VAL A 399 -15.50 -26.11 4.68
C VAL A 399 -16.37 -24.91 5.02
N THR A 400 -17.29 -25.04 5.97
CA THR A 400 -17.98 -23.89 6.55
C THR A 400 -17.38 -23.60 7.92
N ALA A 401 -16.75 -22.44 8.08
CA ALA A 401 -16.18 -21.98 9.34
C ALA A 401 -16.96 -20.74 9.81
N THR A 402 -17.41 -20.74 11.07
CA THR A 402 -18.03 -19.57 11.70
C THR A 402 -17.13 -19.12 12.85
N VAL A 403 -16.62 -17.90 12.75
CA VAL A 403 -15.82 -17.25 13.78
C VAL A 403 -16.69 -16.22 14.49
N THR A 404 -16.82 -16.35 15.80
CA THR A 404 -17.45 -15.35 16.66
C THR A 404 -16.40 -14.80 17.60
N GLY A 405 -16.22 -13.47 17.58
CA GLY A 405 -15.25 -12.77 18.41
C GLY A 405 -15.33 -11.26 18.13
N ASN A 406 -14.66 -10.47 18.96
CA ASN A 406 -14.42 -9.05 18.71
C ASN A 406 -12.92 -8.87 18.45
N ASP A 407 -12.57 -7.88 17.63
CA ASP A 407 -11.19 -7.49 17.33
C ASP A 407 -10.33 -8.61 16.73
N VAL A 408 -10.98 -9.57 16.05
CA VAL A 408 -10.31 -10.67 15.34
C VAL A 408 -9.81 -10.27 13.95
N GLY A 409 -9.87 -8.99 13.59
CA GLY A 409 -9.46 -8.50 12.26
C GLY A 409 -7.95 -8.62 12.00
N LYS A 410 -7.15 -8.90 13.04
CA LYS A 410 -5.72 -9.22 12.97
C LYS A 410 -5.46 -10.72 12.77
N PHE A 411 -6.48 -11.56 12.85
CA PHE A 411 -6.36 -13.02 12.81
C PHE A 411 -6.62 -13.58 11.41
N ALA A 412 -6.24 -14.84 11.23
CA ALA A 412 -6.62 -15.65 10.09
C ALA A 412 -7.25 -16.97 10.55
N LEU A 413 -8.17 -17.50 9.74
CA LEU A 413 -8.47 -18.91 9.76
C LEU A 413 -7.47 -19.63 8.89
N ASP A 414 -6.70 -20.51 9.51
CA ASP A 414 -5.69 -21.35 8.87
C ASP A 414 -6.31 -22.71 8.54
N ILE A 415 -6.21 -23.14 7.29
CA ILE A 415 -6.75 -24.41 6.79
C ILE A 415 -5.56 -25.33 6.51
N ASP A 416 -5.55 -26.51 7.14
CA ASP A 416 -4.58 -27.61 6.97
C ASP A 416 -3.69 -27.48 5.70
N GLY A 417 -2.38 -27.27 5.91
CA GLY A 417 -1.39 -26.88 4.88
C GLY A 417 -1.19 -27.86 3.71
N GLY A 418 -1.92 -28.98 3.68
CA GLY A 418 -2.03 -29.86 2.52
C GLY A 418 -3.12 -29.47 1.51
N GLN A 419 -3.93 -28.45 1.79
CA GLN A 419 -5.08 -28.05 0.97
C GLN A 419 -4.87 -26.66 0.36
N THR A 420 -5.64 -26.34 -0.69
CA THR A 420 -5.61 -25.02 -1.33
C THR A 420 -7.03 -24.47 -1.42
N ILE A 421 -7.19 -23.22 -1.01
CA ILE A 421 -8.42 -22.45 -1.13
C ILE A 421 -8.63 -22.13 -2.61
N GLN A 422 -9.67 -22.72 -3.20
CA GLN A 422 -10.11 -22.34 -4.54
C GLN A 422 -10.83 -20.99 -4.51
N LYS A 423 -11.73 -20.81 -3.54
CA LYS A 423 -12.45 -19.55 -3.28
C LYS A 423 -13.14 -19.56 -1.92
N VAL A 424 -13.49 -18.37 -1.44
CA VAL A 424 -14.42 -18.19 -0.32
C VAL A 424 -15.67 -17.47 -0.80
N GLN A 425 -16.85 -18.05 -0.57
CA GLN A 425 -18.10 -17.49 -1.09
C GLN A 425 -18.40 -16.11 -0.49
N ASN A 426 -18.54 -15.09 -1.34
CA ASN A 426 -18.81 -13.69 -0.96
C ASN A 426 -17.77 -13.09 -0.01
N TRP A 427 -16.55 -13.61 -0.01
CA TRP A 427 -15.44 -13.10 0.78
C TRP A 427 -14.17 -13.10 -0.05
N TYR A 428 -13.42 -12.00 -0.01
CA TYR A 428 -12.35 -11.71 -0.96
C TYR A 428 -11.06 -11.31 -0.24
N ALA A 429 -10.82 -11.88 0.94
CA ALA A 429 -9.59 -11.70 1.69
C ALA A 429 -9.12 -13.06 2.21
N TYR A 430 -8.27 -13.70 1.42
CA TYR A 430 -7.72 -15.02 1.65
C TYR A 430 -6.51 -15.23 0.74
N ASP A 431 -5.58 -16.07 1.17
CA ASP A 431 -4.46 -16.55 0.36
C ASP A 431 -4.65 -18.04 0.02
N SER A 432 -3.57 -18.79 -0.21
CA SER A 432 -3.66 -20.19 -0.60
C SER A 432 -4.30 -21.11 0.44
N ASP A 433 -4.21 -20.79 1.73
CA ASP A 433 -4.57 -21.68 2.83
C ASP A 433 -5.15 -20.94 4.03
N SER A 434 -5.11 -19.60 4.04
CA SER A 434 -5.64 -18.75 5.10
C SER A 434 -6.80 -17.86 4.63
N VAL A 435 -7.80 -17.66 5.51
CA VAL A 435 -8.86 -16.67 5.34
C VAL A 435 -8.65 -15.53 6.33
N PHE A 436 -8.46 -14.31 5.83
CA PHE A 436 -8.32 -13.12 6.68
C PHE A 436 -9.69 -12.65 7.16
N LEU A 437 -9.78 -12.30 8.44
CA LEU A 437 -11.06 -12.00 9.09
C LEU A 437 -11.32 -10.50 9.16
N ALA A 438 -12.59 -10.11 9.13
CA ALA A 438 -12.99 -8.79 9.61
C ALA A 438 -12.97 -8.74 11.15
N ARG A 439 -12.89 -7.53 11.71
CA ARG A 439 -12.95 -7.25 13.16
C ARG A 439 -14.00 -8.06 13.92
N THR A 440 -15.18 -8.25 13.34
CA THR A 440 -16.31 -8.93 13.98
C THR A 440 -16.41 -10.43 13.68
N GLY A 441 -15.39 -11.02 13.05
CA GLY A 441 -15.45 -12.39 12.53
C GLY A 441 -16.44 -12.53 11.38
N GLY A 442 -17.03 -13.71 11.23
CA GLY A 442 -17.96 -13.99 10.14
C GLY A 442 -18.20 -15.48 9.91
N GLN A 443 -19.02 -15.78 8.91
CA GLN A 443 -19.20 -17.14 8.40
C GLN A 443 -18.62 -17.24 7.00
N PHE A 444 -17.76 -18.23 6.79
CA PHE A 444 -16.99 -18.41 5.58
C PHE A 444 -17.30 -19.79 5.00
N ALA A 445 -17.80 -19.81 3.76
CA ALA A 445 -17.96 -21.04 2.98
C ALA A 445 -16.76 -21.16 2.03
N ILE A 446 -15.80 -21.97 2.43
CA ILE A 446 -14.47 -22.10 1.83
C ILE A 446 -14.47 -23.34 0.95
N THR A 447 -14.31 -23.14 -0.36
CA THR A 447 -14.22 -24.24 -1.33
C THR A 447 -12.75 -24.58 -1.55
N LEU A 448 -12.41 -25.85 -1.37
CA LEU A 448 -11.06 -26.36 -1.54
C LEU A 448 -10.89 -26.97 -2.93
N GLY A 449 -9.75 -26.72 -3.56
CA GLY A 449 -9.47 -27.19 -4.93
C GLY A 449 -8.01 -27.00 -5.31
N ALA A 450 -7.58 -27.63 -6.40
CA ALA A 450 -6.17 -27.62 -6.82
C ALA A 450 -5.71 -26.28 -7.43
N VAL A 451 -6.63 -25.40 -7.82
CA VAL A 451 -6.37 -24.12 -8.49
C VAL A 451 -7.35 -23.08 -7.95
N ALA A 452 -6.84 -21.89 -7.61
CA ALA A 452 -7.65 -20.74 -7.21
C ALA A 452 -8.51 -20.22 -8.38
N ASP A 453 -9.71 -19.71 -8.08
CA ASP A 453 -10.52 -19.00 -9.06
C ASP A 453 -9.85 -17.65 -9.38
N ASP A 454 -9.80 -17.27 -10.67
CA ASP A 454 -9.30 -15.96 -11.15
C ASP A 454 -10.32 -14.86 -10.80
N ILE A 455 -10.14 -14.24 -9.63
CA ILE A 455 -11.00 -13.18 -9.09
C ILE A 455 -10.15 -12.12 -8.39
N THR A 456 -10.69 -10.91 -8.23
CA THR A 456 -10.03 -9.89 -7.41
C THR A 456 -10.18 -10.20 -5.92
N HIS A 457 -9.07 -10.44 -5.21
CA HIS A 457 -9.06 -10.65 -3.76
C HIS A 457 -7.74 -10.22 -3.08
N ILE A 458 -7.81 -9.92 -1.78
CA ILE A 458 -6.63 -9.62 -0.95
C ILE A 458 -5.92 -10.94 -0.64
N THR A 459 -4.64 -11.01 -0.98
CA THR A 459 -3.75 -12.17 -0.73
C THR A 459 -2.71 -11.88 0.36
N ALA A 460 -2.50 -10.62 0.73
CA ALA A 460 -1.70 -10.28 1.90
C ALA A 460 -2.17 -8.95 2.50
N LEU A 461 -2.26 -8.91 3.82
CA LEU A 461 -2.50 -7.69 4.59
C LEU A 461 -1.21 -7.23 5.28
N PRO A 462 -1.05 -5.93 5.57
CA PRO A 462 0.12 -5.46 6.27
C PRO A 462 0.22 -6.08 7.68
N ALA A 463 1.45 -6.23 8.17
CA ALA A 463 1.73 -6.53 9.56
C ALA A 463 0.98 -5.54 10.47
N ARG A 464 0.40 -6.04 11.56
CA ARG A 464 -0.42 -5.33 12.56
C ARG A 464 -1.71 -4.70 12.07
N ALA A 465 -1.92 -4.62 10.75
CA ALA A 465 -3.15 -4.04 10.23
C ALA A 465 -4.35 -4.89 10.64
N GLU A 466 -5.45 -4.24 10.97
CA GLU A 466 -6.72 -4.87 11.31
C GLU A 466 -7.71 -4.62 10.18
N LEU A 467 -8.25 -5.69 9.58
CA LEU A 467 -9.31 -5.57 8.59
C LEU A 467 -10.65 -5.32 9.31
N LEU A 468 -11.31 -4.21 9.00
CA LEU A 468 -12.58 -3.85 9.64
C LEU A 468 -13.78 -4.44 8.90
N SER A 469 -13.77 -4.31 7.58
CA SER A 469 -14.87 -4.74 6.70
C SER A 469 -14.38 -4.94 5.28
N LEU A 470 -15.08 -5.78 4.52
CA LEU A 470 -14.76 -6.10 3.14
C LEU A 470 -16.04 -6.37 2.37
N THR A 471 -16.11 -5.87 1.14
CA THR A 471 -17.15 -6.16 0.16
C THR A 471 -16.51 -6.28 -1.23
N GLY A 472 -17.12 -7.08 -2.11
CA GLY A 472 -16.66 -7.24 -3.48
C GLY A 472 -17.65 -8.01 -4.32
N ASP A 473 -17.40 -8.04 -5.62
CA ASP A 473 -18.19 -8.79 -6.61
C ASP A 473 -17.34 -9.80 -7.42
N GLY A 474 -16.06 -9.96 -7.05
CA GLY A 474 -15.08 -10.78 -7.75
C GLY A 474 -14.29 -10.03 -8.84
N THR A 475 -14.65 -8.78 -9.15
CA THR A 475 -13.88 -7.89 -10.04
C THR A 475 -13.45 -6.63 -9.30
N ASN A 476 -14.39 -6.01 -8.59
CA ASN A 476 -14.19 -4.83 -7.78
C ASN A 476 -14.18 -5.19 -6.30
N LEU A 477 -13.39 -4.45 -5.55
CA LEU A 477 -13.16 -4.68 -4.13
C LEU A 477 -13.27 -3.36 -3.38
N SER A 478 -13.90 -3.38 -2.21
CA SER A 478 -13.91 -2.25 -1.28
C SER A 478 -13.78 -2.75 0.14
N PHE A 479 -12.84 -2.19 0.90
CA PHE A 479 -12.56 -2.61 2.27
C PHE A 479 -12.14 -1.43 3.14
N SER A 480 -12.24 -1.63 4.44
CA SER A 480 -11.75 -0.69 5.43
C SER A 480 -10.78 -1.42 6.36
N ALA A 481 -9.62 -0.82 6.63
CA ALA A 481 -8.58 -1.40 7.49
C ALA A 481 -7.91 -0.31 8.34
N ILE A 482 -7.45 -0.66 9.54
CA ILE A 482 -6.62 0.20 10.40
C ILE A 482 -5.20 -0.31 10.35
N GLY A 483 -4.22 0.59 10.19
CA GLY A 483 -2.81 0.25 10.20
C GLY A 483 -2.09 0.72 8.95
N GLU A 484 -0.84 0.29 8.80
CA GLU A 484 0.05 0.79 7.76
C GLU A 484 0.88 -0.33 7.13
N GLY A 485 1.44 -0.05 5.96
CA GLY A 485 2.37 -0.94 5.26
C GLY A 485 1.78 -1.56 4.00
N LYS A 486 2.52 -2.54 3.48
CA LYS A 486 2.23 -3.16 2.18
C LYS A 486 1.09 -4.17 2.28
N LEU A 487 0.19 -4.12 1.32
CA LEU A 487 -0.85 -5.12 1.11
C LEU A 487 -0.81 -5.58 -0.34
N VAL A 488 -1.23 -6.82 -0.60
CA VAL A 488 -1.21 -7.43 -1.93
C VAL A 488 -2.61 -7.86 -2.30
N ILE A 489 -3.00 -7.51 -3.52
CA ILE A 489 -4.27 -7.89 -4.14
C ILE A 489 -3.93 -8.66 -5.40
N ASP A 490 -4.50 -9.85 -5.53
CA ASP A 490 -4.58 -10.53 -6.81
C ASP A 490 -5.81 -9.97 -7.54
N LEU A 491 -5.63 -9.49 -8.78
CA LEU A 491 -6.72 -8.94 -9.58
C LEU A 491 -7.28 -10.04 -10.47
N VAL A 492 -8.60 -10.03 -10.70
CA VAL A 492 -9.12 -10.73 -11.88
C VAL A 492 -8.40 -10.20 -13.12
N ASN A 493 -8.05 -11.09 -14.06
CA ASN A 493 -7.28 -10.76 -15.26
C ASN A 493 -7.58 -9.34 -15.82
N PRO A 494 -6.65 -8.38 -15.63
CA PRO A 494 -6.93 -6.96 -15.89
C PRO A 494 -6.81 -6.58 -17.37
N ALA A 495 -6.55 -7.52 -18.27
CA ALA A 495 -6.31 -7.24 -19.68
C ALA A 495 -7.50 -6.53 -20.34
N GLY A 496 -7.25 -5.34 -20.88
CA GLY A 496 -8.28 -4.51 -21.53
C GLY A 496 -9.15 -3.67 -20.57
N LEU A 497 -8.83 -3.69 -19.28
CA LEU A 497 -9.50 -2.91 -18.24
C LEU A 497 -8.61 -1.76 -17.75
N SER A 498 -9.25 -0.70 -17.26
CA SER A 498 -8.60 0.41 -16.57
C SER A 498 -8.74 0.22 -15.06
N LEU A 499 -7.60 0.25 -14.36
CA LEU A 499 -7.51 0.16 -12.90
C LEU A 499 -7.65 1.55 -12.26
N SER A 500 -8.51 1.65 -11.25
CA SER A 500 -8.61 2.80 -10.34
C SER A 500 -8.49 2.33 -8.90
N VAL A 501 -7.63 2.99 -8.12
CA VAL A 501 -7.45 2.72 -6.68
C VAL A 501 -7.66 4.01 -5.91
N THR A 502 -8.38 3.93 -4.79
CA THR A 502 -8.56 5.02 -3.82
C THR A 502 -8.26 4.51 -2.42
N GLY A 503 -7.88 5.41 -1.50
CA GLY A 503 -7.62 5.07 -0.09
C GLY A 503 -6.27 4.41 0.20
N ALA A 504 -5.46 4.13 -0.83
CA ALA A 504 -4.11 3.57 -0.69
C ALA A 504 -3.22 4.04 -1.85
N GLU A 505 -1.90 4.00 -1.67
CA GLU A 505 -0.93 4.30 -2.73
C GLU A 505 -0.62 3.04 -3.55
N ILE A 506 -0.62 3.14 -4.87
CA ILE A 506 -0.16 2.05 -5.74
C ILE A 506 1.37 1.98 -5.69
N VAL A 507 1.90 0.84 -5.26
CA VAL A 507 3.35 0.57 -5.24
C VAL A 507 3.79 -0.03 -6.56
N SER A 508 3.10 -1.09 -7.03
CA SER A 508 3.41 -1.77 -8.27
C SER A 508 2.20 -2.53 -8.83
N LEU A 509 2.21 -2.75 -10.15
CA LEU A 509 1.29 -3.65 -10.85
C LEU A 509 2.11 -4.54 -11.77
N ALA A 510 2.15 -5.84 -11.49
CA ALA A 510 2.91 -6.83 -12.24
C ALA A 510 1.98 -7.98 -12.68
N GLY A 511 1.40 -7.85 -13.88
CA GLY A 511 0.34 -8.76 -14.32
C GLY A 511 -0.97 -8.45 -13.61
N ASP A 512 -1.52 -9.45 -12.95
CA ASP A 512 -2.68 -9.40 -12.03
C ASP A 512 -2.29 -9.01 -10.59
N ARG A 513 -1.02 -9.13 -10.22
CA ARG A 513 -0.55 -8.78 -8.88
C ARG A 513 -0.43 -7.26 -8.67
N LEU A 514 -1.32 -6.71 -7.84
CA LEU A 514 -1.34 -5.32 -7.41
C LEU A 514 -0.79 -5.17 -5.99
N GLU A 515 0.29 -4.42 -5.83
CA GLU A 515 0.80 -4.03 -4.51
C GLU A 515 0.35 -2.62 -4.16
N LEU A 516 -0.26 -2.46 -2.98
CA LEU A 516 -0.64 -1.16 -2.43
C LEU A 516 0.10 -0.89 -1.11
N ASN A 517 0.16 0.38 -0.72
CA ASN A 517 0.72 0.82 0.56
C ASN A 517 -0.32 1.66 1.33
N LEU A 518 -0.59 1.24 2.57
CA LEU A 518 -1.37 2.03 3.54
C LEU A 518 -0.40 2.95 4.29
N VAL A 519 -0.60 4.27 4.18
CA VAL A 519 0.33 5.26 4.76
C VAL A 519 -0.19 5.77 6.09
N GLY A 520 0.52 5.43 7.18
CA GLY A 520 0.18 5.83 8.54
C GLY A 520 -0.83 4.89 9.20
N THR A 521 -0.82 4.87 10.53
CA THR A 521 -1.49 3.86 11.37
C THR A 521 -3.00 4.02 11.52
N GLY A 522 -3.60 5.02 10.87
CA GLY A 522 -5.03 5.31 10.92
C GLY A 522 -5.90 4.32 10.15
N GLN A 523 -7.19 4.64 10.04
CA GLN A 523 -8.14 3.91 9.20
C GLN A 523 -8.00 4.34 7.73
N HIS A 524 -8.06 3.36 6.82
CA HIS A 524 -8.05 3.51 5.38
C HIS A 524 -9.29 2.87 4.79
N ASP A 525 -10.05 3.63 4.00
CA ASP A 525 -11.18 3.10 3.22
C ASP A 525 -10.72 2.96 1.76
N VAL A 526 -10.40 1.73 1.37
CA VAL A 526 -9.76 1.40 0.09
C VAL A 526 -10.79 0.86 -0.89
N ALA A 527 -10.76 1.36 -2.12
CA ALA A 527 -11.53 0.79 -3.23
C ALA A 527 -10.62 0.51 -4.43
N VAL A 528 -10.75 -0.68 -5.00
CA VAL A 528 -10.06 -1.16 -6.20
C VAL A 528 -11.12 -1.47 -7.23
N THR A 529 -11.06 -0.77 -8.36
CA THR A 529 -12.06 -0.85 -9.42
C THR A 529 -11.39 -1.15 -10.75
N LEU A 530 -11.91 -2.16 -11.44
CA LEU A 530 -11.57 -2.46 -12.83
C LEU A 530 -12.77 -2.12 -13.71
N SER A 531 -12.55 -1.26 -14.70
CA SER A 531 -13.62 -0.77 -15.59
C SER A 531 -13.18 -0.84 -17.05
N ALA A 532 -14.14 -0.83 -17.98
CA ALA A 532 -13.82 -0.79 -19.40
C ALA A 532 -13.02 0.49 -19.73
N ALA A 533 -11.98 0.37 -20.56
CA ALA A 533 -11.25 1.54 -21.04
C ALA A 533 -12.19 2.50 -21.79
N PRO A 534 -12.03 3.83 -21.64
CA PRO A 534 -12.82 4.80 -22.39
C PRO A 534 -12.58 4.64 -23.90
N VAL A 535 -13.66 4.62 -24.68
CA VAL A 535 -13.63 4.52 -26.14
C VAL A 535 -13.46 5.92 -26.73
N ASN A 536 -12.46 6.13 -27.60
CA ASN A 536 -12.29 7.39 -28.32
C ASN A 536 -13.17 7.44 -29.58
N HIS A 537 -13.86 8.55 -29.82
CA HIS A 537 -14.68 8.79 -31.01
C HIS A 537 -13.99 9.81 -31.92
N ALA A 538 -14.22 9.74 -33.23
CA ALA A 538 -13.71 10.77 -34.13
C ALA A 538 -14.52 12.07 -33.97
N PRO A 539 -13.89 13.26 -34.12
CA PRO A 539 -14.63 14.51 -34.17
C PRO A 539 -15.55 14.53 -35.39
N VAL A 540 -16.56 15.40 -35.38
CA VAL A 540 -17.52 15.56 -36.50
C VAL A 540 -17.55 17.02 -36.94
N ILE A 541 -17.23 17.29 -38.21
CA ILE A 541 -17.35 18.62 -38.81
C ILE A 541 -18.83 19.00 -38.90
N THR A 542 -19.20 20.16 -38.35
CA THR A 542 -20.59 20.66 -38.30
C THR A 542 -20.80 21.93 -39.11
N SER A 543 -19.71 22.63 -39.48
CA SER A 543 -19.74 23.79 -40.38
C SER A 543 -20.08 23.42 -41.83
N ASN A 544 -20.51 24.41 -42.61
CA ASN A 544 -20.80 24.29 -44.06
C ASN A 544 -21.79 23.16 -44.43
N GLY A 545 -22.63 22.72 -43.49
CA GLY A 545 -23.60 21.65 -43.70
C GLY A 545 -23.16 20.27 -43.19
N GLY A 546 -21.92 20.12 -42.70
CA GLY A 546 -21.43 18.97 -41.93
C GLY A 546 -21.47 17.59 -42.61
N GLY A 547 -21.62 17.54 -43.94
CA GLY A 547 -21.52 16.30 -44.72
C GLY A 547 -20.20 16.21 -45.49
N ASP A 548 -20.03 15.15 -46.30
CA ASP A 548 -18.82 14.87 -47.07
C ASP A 548 -18.39 16.01 -48.00
N THR A 549 -19.35 16.81 -48.48
CA THR A 549 -19.10 17.90 -49.44
C THR A 549 -19.91 19.14 -49.08
N ALA A 550 -19.37 20.32 -49.38
CA ALA A 550 -20.08 21.59 -49.30
C ALA A 550 -19.64 22.56 -50.42
N THR A 551 -20.56 23.43 -50.83
CA THR A 551 -20.27 24.52 -51.76
C THR A 551 -20.38 25.85 -51.03
N ILE A 552 -19.38 26.70 -51.20
CA ILE A 552 -19.29 28.02 -50.60
C ILE A 552 -19.19 29.01 -51.74
N SER A 553 -19.90 30.13 -51.65
CA SER A 553 -19.81 31.20 -52.65
C SER A 553 -19.32 32.47 -51.99
N MET A 554 -18.35 33.13 -52.63
CA MET A 554 -17.82 34.41 -52.20
C MET A 554 -17.54 35.31 -53.40
N ALA A 555 -17.61 36.62 -53.19
CA ALA A 555 -17.15 37.58 -54.18
C ALA A 555 -15.63 37.51 -54.30
N GLU A 556 -15.11 37.80 -55.49
CA GLU A 556 -13.68 38.03 -55.71
C GLU A 556 -13.14 39.21 -54.88
N ASN A 557 -11.84 39.52 -55.00
CA ASN A 557 -11.13 40.55 -54.22
C ASN A 557 -11.04 40.30 -52.69
N GLY A 558 -11.79 39.34 -52.14
CA GLY A 558 -11.73 38.92 -50.73
C GLY A 558 -10.89 37.65 -50.53
N THR A 559 -10.26 37.52 -49.36
CA THR A 559 -9.49 36.29 -49.02
C THR A 559 -10.19 35.38 -48.00
N ALA A 560 -11.09 35.89 -47.16
CA ALA A 560 -11.77 35.08 -46.15
C ALA A 560 -12.86 34.20 -46.77
N VAL A 561 -12.81 32.89 -46.52
CA VAL A 561 -13.71 31.91 -47.15
C VAL A 561 -14.77 31.43 -46.16
N THR A 562 -14.35 30.74 -45.10
CA THR A 562 -15.24 30.16 -44.08
C THR A 562 -14.46 29.82 -42.81
N THR A 563 -15.14 29.28 -41.81
CA THR A 563 -14.52 28.69 -40.61
C THR A 563 -15.02 27.27 -40.45
N VAL A 564 -14.09 26.31 -40.51
CA VAL A 564 -14.36 24.91 -40.21
C VAL A 564 -14.58 24.77 -38.71
N LYS A 565 -15.70 24.17 -38.31
CA LYS A 565 -16.04 23.90 -36.93
C LYS A 565 -16.40 22.43 -36.79
N ALA A 566 -15.84 21.77 -35.79
CA ALA A 566 -16.16 20.41 -35.43
C ALA A 566 -16.57 20.28 -33.96
N THR A 567 -17.27 19.21 -33.63
CA THR A 567 -17.60 18.82 -32.26
C THR A 567 -17.06 17.43 -32.00
N ASP A 568 -16.59 17.21 -30.79
CA ASP A 568 -16.10 15.92 -30.32
C ASP A 568 -16.90 15.47 -29.10
N GLN A 569 -17.09 14.16 -28.95
CA GLN A 569 -17.75 13.60 -27.78
C GLN A 569 -16.81 13.68 -26.56
N GLU A 570 -15.50 13.57 -26.79
CA GLU A 570 -14.47 13.68 -25.77
C GLU A 570 -14.06 15.15 -25.57
N PRO A 571 -13.79 15.59 -24.32
CA PRO A 571 -13.29 16.94 -24.07
C PRO A 571 -11.84 17.08 -24.54
N GLY A 572 -11.59 17.97 -25.49
CA GLY A 572 -10.25 18.22 -26.01
C GLY A 572 -10.19 19.40 -26.96
N ALA A 573 -8.98 19.93 -27.19
CA ALA A 573 -8.76 20.89 -28.27
C ALA A 573 -8.74 20.15 -29.61
N LEU A 574 -9.35 20.75 -30.64
CA LEU A 574 -9.34 20.23 -32.00
C LEU A 574 -8.31 20.97 -32.85
N HIS A 575 -7.66 20.24 -33.75
CA HIS A 575 -6.70 20.76 -34.71
C HIS A 575 -7.30 20.70 -36.12
N TYR A 576 -7.20 21.81 -36.87
CA TYR A 576 -7.77 21.94 -38.21
C TYR A 576 -6.69 22.03 -39.28
N ALA A 577 -6.87 21.32 -40.39
CA ALA A 577 -5.90 21.27 -41.48
C ALA A 577 -6.56 21.24 -42.86
N ILE A 578 -5.80 21.63 -43.89
CA ILE A 578 -6.15 21.36 -45.29
C ILE A 578 -5.43 20.06 -45.65
N ALA A 579 -6.21 18.98 -45.79
CA ALA A 579 -5.71 17.64 -46.07
C ALA A 579 -5.47 17.38 -47.56
N GLY A 580 -6.03 18.20 -48.46
CA GLY A 580 -5.84 18.05 -49.90
C GLY A 580 -6.76 18.90 -50.76
N GLY A 581 -7.00 18.45 -52.00
CA GLY A 581 -7.76 19.15 -53.04
C GLY A 581 -6.87 19.72 -54.15
N ALA A 582 -7.44 19.93 -55.33
CA ALA A 582 -6.70 20.42 -56.50
C ALA A 582 -6.11 21.81 -56.25
N ASP A 583 -6.82 22.61 -55.45
CA ASP A 583 -6.49 24.00 -55.18
C ASP A 583 -5.91 24.24 -53.78
N ALA A 584 -5.57 23.18 -53.03
CA ALA A 584 -5.10 23.26 -51.65
C ALA A 584 -3.99 24.31 -51.43
N ASN A 585 -3.10 24.45 -52.41
CA ASN A 585 -1.99 25.40 -52.35
C ASN A 585 -2.42 26.87 -52.39
N ALA A 586 -3.63 27.18 -52.86
CA ALA A 586 -4.18 28.53 -52.88
C ALA A 586 -4.69 28.98 -51.51
N PHE A 587 -4.81 28.08 -50.53
CA PHE A 587 -5.45 28.36 -49.24
C PHE A 587 -4.52 28.16 -48.03
N THR A 588 -4.92 28.79 -46.94
CA THR A 588 -4.43 28.55 -45.58
C THR A 588 -5.61 28.25 -44.67
N ILE A 589 -5.38 27.44 -43.64
CA ILE A 589 -6.31 27.26 -42.52
C ILE A 589 -5.56 27.54 -41.21
N ASP A 590 -6.21 28.23 -40.30
CA ASP A 590 -5.72 28.41 -38.94
C ASP A 590 -6.00 27.15 -38.11
N GLU A 591 -4.94 26.54 -37.57
CA GLU A 591 -5.00 25.22 -36.93
C GLU A 591 -5.89 25.19 -35.68
N THR A 592 -6.05 26.32 -34.98
CA THR A 592 -6.82 26.38 -33.73
C THR A 592 -8.26 26.84 -33.97
N THR A 593 -8.46 27.79 -34.87
CA THR A 593 -9.76 28.42 -35.09
C THR A 593 -10.54 27.82 -36.26
N GLY A 594 -9.87 27.08 -37.16
CA GLY A 594 -10.45 26.50 -38.36
C GLY A 594 -10.74 27.54 -39.47
N ALA A 595 -10.26 28.77 -39.34
CA ALA A 595 -10.50 29.83 -40.32
C ALA A 595 -9.76 29.54 -41.63
N VAL A 596 -10.51 29.38 -42.72
CA VAL A 596 -9.99 29.14 -44.08
C VAL A 596 -9.96 30.44 -44.86
N ALA A 597 -8.84 30.71 -45.51
CA ALA A 597 -8.66 31.87 -46.35
C ALA A 597 -7.79 31.55 -47.58
N PHE A 598 -8.02 32.28 -48.67
CA PHE A 598 -7.09 32.34 -49.79
C PHE A 598 -5.79 33.04 -49.40
N LYS A 599 -4.67 32.59 -49.94
CA LYS A 599 -3.35 33.24 -49.81
C LYS A 599 -3.26 34.56 -50.59
N ALA A 600 -3.96 34.64 -51.72
CA ALA A 600 -4.09 35.83 -52.55
C ALA A 600 -5.56 35.94 -52.97
N ALA A 601 -6.09 37.16 -53.03
CA ALA A 601 -7.48 37.37 -53.45
C ALA A 601 -7.68 36.78 -54.86
N PRO A 602 -8.74 35.98 -55.09
CA PRO A 602 -9.06 35.50 -56.42
C PRO A 602 -9.58 36.65 -57.28
N ASP A 603 -9.42 36.49 -58.59
CA ASP A 603 -9.82 37.39 -59.67
C ASP A 603 -10.66 36.55 -60.64
N PHE A 604 -11.91 36.97 -60.88
CA PHE A 604 -12.90 36.21 -61.64
C PHE A 604 -12.63 36.26 -63.15
N GLU A 605 -12.10 37.37 -63.65
CA GLU A 605 -11.69 37.58 -65.04
C GLU A 605 -10.42 36.81 -65.38
N ALA A 606 -9.58 36.53 -64.37
CA ALA A 606 -8.35 35.74 -64.48
C ALA A 606 -8.31 34.58 -63.46
N PRO A 607 -9.15 33.52 -63.63
CA PRO A 607 -9.27 32.45 -62.66
C PRO A 607 -7.93 31.73 -62.42
N GLY A 608 -7.49 31.74 -61.16
CA GLY A 608 -6.25 31.07 -60.72
C GLY A 608 -6.45 29.63 -60.27
N ASP A 609 -7.67 29.10 -60.38
CA ASP A 609 -8.01 27.72 -60.00
C ASP A 609 -7.47 26.69 -60.99
N VAL A 610 -7.34 25.46 -60.51
CA VAL A 610 -7.07 24.31 -61.36
C VAL A 610 -8.34 23.95 -62.13
N GLY A 611 -8.47 24.52 -63.34
CA GLY A 611 -9.61 24.26 -64.22
C GLY A 611 -10.08 25.50 -64.96
N GLY A 612 -9.72 26.68 -64.46
CA GLY A 612 -10.12 27.98 -65.01
C GLY A 612 -11.62 28.23 -64.93
N ASN A 613 -12.32 27.62 -63.96
CA ASN A 613 -13.77 27.58 -63.88
C ASN A 613 -14.35 28.41 -62.71
N ASN A 614 -13.51 29.16 -61.98
CA ASN A 614 -13.88 29.94 -60.80
C ASN A 614 -14.40 29.12 -59.61
N VAL A 615 -14.11 27.81 -59.57
CA VAL A 615 -14.43 26.92 -58.46
C VAL A 615 -13.15 26.28 -57.94
N TYR A 616 -12.79 26.58 -56.70
CA TYR A 616 -11.59 26.06 -56.05
C TYR A 616 -11.94 24.89 -55.13
N ASP A 617 -11.33 23.72 -55.37
CA ASP A 617 -11.60 22.48 -54.66
C ASP A 617 -10.54 22.18 -53.60
N ILE A 618 -10.94 22.17 -52.32
CA ILE A 618 -10.09 21.82 -51.17
C ILE A 618 -10.72 20.73 -50.30
N VAL A 619 -9.90 20.04 -49.51
CA VAL A 619 -10.34 19.10 -48.47
C VAL A 619 -9.85 19.62 -47.12
N VAL A 620 -10.78 19.90 -46.22
CA VAL A 620 -10.49 20.31 -44.84
C VAL A 620 -10.68 19.14 -43.88
N GLN A 621 -9.94 19.14 -42.78
CA GLN A 621 -9.94 18.07 -41.78
C GLN A 621 -9.96 18.66 -40.37
N ALA A 622 -10.70 18.02 -39.46
CA ALA A 622 -10.66 18.28 -38.02
C ALA A 622 -10.13 17.02 -37.31
N ILE A 623 -9.18 17.19 -36.39
CA ILE A 623 -8.43 16.11 -35.73
C ILE A 623 -8.52 16.30 -34.21
N ASP A 624 -8.78 15.22 -33.47
CA ASP A 624 -8.77 15.23 -32.00
C ASP A 624 -7.35 15.11 -31.41
N GLY A 625 -7.24 15.20 -30.09
CA GLY A 625 -5.96 15.08 -29.38
C GLY A 625 -5.35 13.67 -29.40
N LEU A 626 -6.07 12.66 -29.90
CA LEU A 626 -5.67 11.24 -29.95
C LEU A 626 -5.45 10.73 -31.38
N GLY A 627 -5.62 11.58 -32.39
CA GLY A 627 -5.35 11.35 -33.81
C GLY A 627 -6.51 10.83 -34.65
N LEU A 628 -7.74 10.71 -34.12
CA LEU A 628 -8.91 10.46 -34.96
C LEU A 628 -9.37 11.76 -35.64
N SER A 629 -10.01 11.64 -36.81
CA SER A 629 -10.33 12.80 -37.63
C SER A 629 -11.56 12.61 -38.51
N ASP A 630 -12.13 13.74 -38.93
CA ASP A 630 -13.20 13.84 -39.92
C ASP A 630 -12.82 14.86 -41.01
N SER A 631 -13.32 14.66 -42.23
CA SER A 631 -12.91 15.41 -43.43
C SER A 631 -14.10 15.84 -44.28
N GLN A 632 -13.99 17.03 -44.88
CA GLN A 632 -15.03 17.60 -45.75
C GLN A 632 -14.39 18.21 -47.00
N VAL A 633 -14.94 17.89 -48.17
CA VAL A 633 -14.55 18.53 -49.44
C VAL A 633 -15.31 19.84 -49.60
N LEU A 634 -14.62 20.93 -49.88
CA LEU A 634 -15.20 22.25 -50.12
C LEU A 634 -14.94 22.70 -51.56
N ALA A 635 -16.01 23.04 -52.26
CA ALA A 635 -15.96 23.73 -53.55
C ALA A 635 -16.25 25.22 -53.33
N VAL A 636 -15.24 26.07 -53.46
CA VAL A 636 -15.33 27.52 -53.24
C VAL A 636 -15.55 28.22 -54.58
N ALA A 637 -16.80 28.59 -54.87
CA ALA A 637 -17.19 29.31 -56.07
C ALA A 637 -16.97 30.82 -55.91
N VAL A 638 -16.03 31.36 -56.68
CA VAL A 638 -15.77 32.80 -56.76
C VAL A 638 -16.79 33.44 -57.70
N THR A 639 -17.33 34.57 -57.29
CA THR A 639 -18.35 35.33 -58.03
C THR A 639 -17.82 36.71 -58.42
N ASP A 640 -18.17 37.08 -59.65
CA ASP A 640 -17.86 38.35 -60.30
C ASP A 640 -18.33 39.57 -59.49
N VAL A 641 -17.46 40.58 -59.36
CA VAL A 641 -17.78 41.90 -58.82
C VAL A 641 -17.95 42.91 -59.96
N ALA A 642 -19.18 43.43 -60.10
CA ALA A 642 -19.49 44.38 -61.17
C ALA A 642 -18.60 45.65 -61.15
N GLY A 643 -18.02 45.97 -62.32
CA GLY A 643 -17.26 47.19 -62.55
C GLY A 643 -18.09 48.47 -62.67
N VAL A 644 -17.42 49.56 -63.03
CA VAL A 644 -17.99 50.90 -63.05
C VAL A 644 -18.38 51.36 -64.46
N ALA A 645 -19.51 52.07 -64.55
CA ALA A 645 -19.87 52.82 -65.75
C ALA A 645 -19.62 54.32 -65.53
N ARG A 646 -18.73 54.93 -66.33
CA ARG A 646 -18.39 56.35 -66.25
C ARG A 646 -18.58 57.03 -67.59
N THR A 647 -19.19 58.21 -67.57
CA THR A 647 -19.53 58.94 -68.80
C THR A 647 -19.14 60.42 -68.69
N GLY A 648 -18.50 60.93 -69.74
CA GLY A 648 -18.07 62.31 -69.91
C GLY A 648 -19.17 63.26 -70.41
N ASN A 649 -18.73 64.39 -70.97
CA ASN A 649 -19.55 65.47 -71.51
C ASN A 649 -18.95 65.99 -72.82
N GLY A 650 -19.22 67.24 -73.23
CA GLY A 650 -18.74 67.81 -74.50
C GLY A 650 -17.39 68.55 -74.41
N SER A 651 -16.65 68.38 -73.31
CA SER A 651 -15.32 68.95 -73.07
C SER A 651 -14.34 67.82 -72.79
N ALA A 652 -13.03 68.08 -72.96
CA ALA A 652 -11.98 67.13 -72.61
C ALA A 652 -12.12 66.58 -71.17
N ASN A 653 -12.25 65.27 -71.02
CA ASN A 653 -12.44 64.54 -69.77
C ASN A 653 -11.33 63.52 -69.55
N SER A 654 -11.11 63.17 -68.28
CA SER A 654 -10.21 62.08 -67.89
C SER A 654 -11.02 61.08 -67.08
N LEU A 655 -11.28 59.90 -67.65
CA LEU A 655 -12.04 58.82 -67.04
C LEU A 655 -11.10 57.66 -66.74
N THR A 656 -11.14 57.13 -65.51
CA THR A 656 -10.39 55.94 -65.13
C THR A 656 -11.35 54.89 -64.62
N GLY A 657 -11.14 53.61 -64.96
CA GLY A 657 -11.89 52.46 -64.50
C GLY A 657 -11.44 51.93 -63.13
N THR A 658 -11.62 50.63 -62.92
CA THR A 658 -11.29 49.76 -61.79
C THR A 658 -10.60 48.50 -62.33
N GLY A 659 -10.42 47.46 -61.52
CA GLY A 659 -9.86 46.18 -62.00
C GLY A 659 -10.90 45.22 -62.57
N GLU A 660 -12.16 45.65 -62.61
CA GLU A 660 -13.33 44.86 -62.99
C GLU A 660 -13.79 45.25 -64.40
N ALA A 661 -14.75 44.53 -65.00
CA ALA A 661 -15.30 44.89 -66.31
C ALA A 661 -16.06 46.25 -66.30
N ASP A 662 -15.40 47.29 -66.80
CA ASP A 662 -15.89 48.67 -66.80
C ASP A 662 -16.53 49.11 -68.12
N THR A 663 -17.25 50.23 -68.08
CA THR A 663 -17.71 50.95 -69.27
C THR A 663 -17.38 52.43 -69.15
N LEU A 664 -16.45 52.92 -69.97
CA LEU A 664 -16.01 54.31 -70.03
C LEU A 664 -16.44 54.95 -71.35
N ASP A 665 -17.12 56.10 -71.30
CA ASP A 665 -17.63 56.82 -72.48
C ASP A 665 -17.27 58.32 -72.41
N GLY A 666 -16.35 58.80 -73.26
CA GLY A 666 -15.84 60.18 -73.27
C GLY A 666 -16.85 61.21 -73.78
N ARG A 667 -17.66 60.81 -74.77
CA ARG A 667 -18.63 61.61 -75.52
C ARG A 667 -18.03 62.66 -76.46
N GLY A 668 -17.56 63.80 -76.00
CA GLY A 668 -17.14 64.87 -76.90
C GLY A 668 -16.09 65.78 -76.27
N GLY A 669 -15.20 66.31 -77.10
CA GLY A 669 -13.94 66.88 -76.61
C GLY A 669 -12.82 65.88 -76.81
N ASN A 670 -11.60 66.25 -76.43
CA ASN A 670 -10.43 65.36 -76.54
C ASN A 670 -10.24 64.66 -75.19
N ASP A 671 -10.72 63.43 -75.07
CA ASP A 671 -10.85 62.69 -73.82
C ASP A 671 -9.67 61.73 -73.57
N THR A 672 -9.41 61.39 -72.31
CA THR A 672 -8.48 60.32 -71.90
C THR A 672 -9.24 59.29 -71.08
N LEU A 673 -9.40 58.07 -71.61
CA LEU A 673 -10.05 56.95 -70.93
C LEU A 673 -8.98 55.91 -70.58
N THR A 674 -8.95 55.44 -69.33
CA THR A 674 -8.02 54.41 -68.84
C THR A 674 -8.78 53.35 -68.08
N ALA A 675 -8.94 52.15 -68.62
CA ALA A 675 -9.83 51.16 -68.01
C ALA A 675 -9.17 50.34 -66.89
N LEU A 676 -7.88 50.00 -67.05
CA LEU A 676 -7.01 49.27 -66.10
C LEU A 676 -7.04 47.76 -66.30
N ALA A 677 -7.59 46.97 -65.39
CA ALA A 677 -7.72 45.52 -65.55
C ALA A 677 -9.20 45.20 -65.69
N GLY A 678 -9.53 44.04 -66.26
CA GLY A 678 -10.92 43.65 -66.52
C GLY A 678 -11.22 43.58 -68.01
N ASN A 679 -12.39 43.10 -68.38
CA ASN A 679 -12.82 43.07 -69.78
C ASN A 679 -13.66 44.32 -70.08
N ASP A 680 -13.02 45.40 -70.51
CA ASP A 680 -13.62 46.72 -70.47
C ASP A 680 -14.30 47.17 -71.77
N ILE A 681 -15.16 48.18 -71.68
CA ILE A 681 -15.74 48.88 -72.82
C ILE A 681 -15.30 50.34 -72.78
N LEU A 682 -14.54 50.80 -73.77
CA LEU A 682 -14.11 52.20 -73.89
C LEU A 682 -14.68 52.82 -75.16
N ILE A 683 -15.31 53.98 -75.04
CA ILE A 683 -15.90 54.75 -76.14
C ILE A 683 -15.33 56.17 -76.07
N GLY A 684 -14.52 56.59 -77.05
CA GLY A 684 -13.94 57.93 -77.12
C GLY A 684 -14.99 58.99 -77.37
N GLY A 685 -15.65 58.92 -78.52
CA GLY A 685 -16.70 59.86 -78.89
C GLY A 685 -16.20 60.85 -79.95
N ALA A 686 -16.54 62.12 -79.85
CA ALA A 686 -16.17 63.13 -80.84
C ALA A 686 -15.00 63.99 -80.36
N GLY A 687 -13.83 63.89 -81.00
CA GLY A 687 -12.63 64.63 -80.67
C GLY A 687 -11.39 63.80 -80.96
N ALA A 688 -10.22 64.26 -80.53
CA ALA A 688 -9.00 63.45 -80.61
C ALA A 688 -8.75 62.82 -79.23
N ASP A 689 -9.15 61.56 -79.06
CA ASP A 689 -9.19 60.88 -77.77
C ASP A 689 -7.94 60.01 -77.52
N THR A 690 -7.67 59.67 -76.26
CA THR A 690 -6.67 58.69 -75.83
C THR A 690 -7.35 57.58 -75.04
N LEU A 691 -7.42 56.38 -75.59
CA LEU A 691 -8.10 55.23 -75.01
C LEU A 691 -7.07 54.16 -74.62
N LEU A 692 -6.94 53.91 -73.32
CA LEU A 692 -6.04 52.91 -72.73
C LEU A 692 -6.90 51.79 -72.13
N GLY A 693 -6.98 50.63 -72.80
CA GLY A 693 -7.72 49.46 -72.33
C GLY A 693 -7.07 48.89 -71.08
N GLY A 694 -5.98 48.15 -71.25
CA GLY A 694 -5.14 47.69 -70.17
C GLY A 694 -5.03 46.17 -70.19
N ALA A 695 -5.24 45.51 -69.05
CA ALA A 695 -5.18 44.04 -68.96
C ALA A 695 -6.60 43.45 -69.04
N GLY A 696 -6.80 42.43 -69.86
CA GLY A 696 -8.12 41.85 -70.12
C GLY A 696 -8.62 42.18 -71.53
N ASN A 697 -9.69 41.53 -71.96
CA ASN A 697 -10.21 41.63 -73.33
C ASN A 697 -11.20 42.79 -73.44
N ASP A 698 -10.72 43.91 -73.95
CA ASP A 698 -11.48 45.16 -74.05
C ASP A 698 -12.15 45.33 -75.42
N THR A 699 -13.26 46.05 -75.41
CA THR A 699 -13.90 46.61 -76.59
C THR A 699 -13.66 48.11 -76.62
N ILE A 700 -12.84 48.58 -77.55
CA ILE A 700 -12.44 50.00 -77.62
C ILE A 700 -12.92 50.62 -78.93
N ARG A 701 -13.62 51.75 -78.84
CA ARG A 701 -14.15 52.49 -79.98
C ARG A 701 -13.73 53.95 -79.93
N GLY A 702 -12.96 54.41 -80.92
CA GLY A 702 -12.52 55.82 -81.01
C GLY A 702 -13.67 56.77 -81.38
N ASP A 703 -14.54 56.31 -82.28
CA ASP A 703 -15.57 57.12 -82.95
C ASP A 703 -14.98 58.28 -83.80
N GLY A 704 -15.34 59.53 -83.53
CA GLY A 704 -15.17 60.65 -84.44
C GLY A 704 -13.96 61.52 -84.12
N GLY A 705 -12.84 61.30 -84.82
CA GLY A 705 -11.69 62.20 -84.82
C GLY A 705 -10.39 61.43 -85.03
N ASN A 706 -9.27 61.94 -84.51
CA ASN A 706 -7.97 61.29 -84.64
C ASN A 706 -7.53 60.75 -83.27
N ASP A 707 -7.89 59.50 -82.98
CA ASP A 707 -7.72 58.90 -81.67
C ASP A 707 -6.41 58.12 -81.52
N LEU A 708 -5.88 58.09 -80.29
CA LEU A 708 -4.77 57.26 -79.85
C LEU A 708 -5.30 56.10 -79.00
N ILE A 709 -5.33 54.90 -79.58
CA ILE A 709 -5.83 53.69 -78.90
C ILE A 709 -4.67 52.76 -78.54
N THR A 710 -4.58 52.40 -77.26
CA THR A 710 -3.68 51.35 -76.75
C THR A 710 -4.51 50.30 -76.02
N GLY A 711 -4.68 49.14 -76.64
CA GLY A 711 -5.49 48.07 -76.07
C GLY A 711 -4.75 47.14 -75.10
N GLY A 712 -3.50 47.41 -74.73
CA GLY A 712 -2.77 46.56 -73.78
C GLY A 712 -2.50 45.13 -74.26
N ALA A 713 -2.40 44.16 -73.33
CA ALA A 713 -1.71 42.88 -73.55
C ALA A 713 -2.58 41.72 -74.09
N ALA A 714 -3.91 41.83 -74.09
CA ALA A 714 -4.83 40.77 -74.49
C ALA A 714 -5.45 41.00 -75.89
N GLN A 715 -6.45 40.18 -76.28
CA GLN A 715 -7.11 40.32 -77.59
C GLN A 715 -8.17 41.42 -77.54
N GLN A 716 -8.03 42.41 -78.41
CA GLN A 716 -8.81 43.63 -78.39
C GLN A 716 -9.69 43.75 -79.63
N ARG A 717 -10.94 44.21 -79.46
CA ARG A 717 -11.79 44.58 -80.59
C ARG A 717 -11.83 46.10 -80.72
N VAL A 718 -11.07 46.62 -81.69
CA VAL A 718 -10.97 48.05 -81.97
C VAL A 718 -11.85 48.39 -83.18
N GLY A 719 -12.77 49.35 -83.01
CA GLY A 719 -13.77 49.75 -84.02
C GLY A 719 -13.83 51.24 -84.28
#